data_AF-A0A7J9CEG9-F1
#
_entry.id   AF-A0A7J9CEG9-F1
#
_cell.length_a   1.000
_cell.length_b   1.000
_cell.length_c   1.000
_cell.angle_alpha   90.00
_cell.angle_beta   90.00
_cell.angle_gamma   90.00
#
_symmetry.space_group_name_H-M   'P 1'
#
loop_
_entity.id
_entity.type
_entity.pdbx_description
1 polymer ?
#
loop_
_entity_poly.entity_id
_entity_poly.type
_entity_poly.pdbx_seq_one_letter_code
_entity_poly.pdbx_strand_id
1 'polypeptide(L)'
;MVFAELREVIEKMKVVDSHAHSIRNLREIAEFYGTESSLDAVEQYRRLSGLQAISSKCFKAAGISTILIDDGLKLDKKHDIQWHKNFVPFVGRILRIESLAEEILNGEMPDGSTWTLDAFTVTFLKSLSIAAYRSGLEINPHVTREDAEIGLSEVLQRGKPVRITNKSLIDHIFIHGLEVALQFDLPLQIHTGFGDRDLDLQLANPLHLRTLLEDKRFSRCRIVLLHASYPFSKEASYLASIYPQVYLDFGLAIPKLSFHGMISTVKELLELAPIKKVMFSTDAVATPETYYLGQSKFPSAHIIEWLENDASDCAKRAREVVFSVLRDSCIDHDLSITEAIEASKDIFARTAIQLYKINIGEELVGLKASESPSYVIGTNVPEHSVSLVRILWADASGQHRCRVVPKKRFNDVVRKNGVGLTFACMAMSSAVDGPADETNLTGTGEIRLMPDLSTWREIPWKKQEEMVLADMHLKPGDAWEYCPREALRRVSKVLKDEFNLQPLALVNYNEFFPLKTCREGKEEWVPIDSKPYCSSSGFDAISTLFQEIVAALNSLNVAVEQMHAEAGNGQYEMALGYTACTYAADNLIFTREVVRAIANKHGLLATFVPKYALDDIGSGSHVHLSLWKNGQNVFQASDASSQHGMSKVGEEFVAGVLDHLPSILAFTAPLPNRFILYFLHTCVFAARDNIT
;
A
#
# COMPACT_ATOMS: atom_id res chain seq x y z
N MET A 1 17.70 1.57 -45.01
CA MET A 1 16.47 1.36 -45.80
C MET A 1 15.47 0.57 -44.94
N VAL A 2 14.98 1.16 -43.83
CA VAL A 2 14.24 0.44 -42.76
C VAL A 2 12.98 1.22 -42.29
N PHE A 3 12.72 2.39 -42.88
CA PHE A 3 11.72 3.34 -42.38
C PHE A 3 10.40 3.37 -43.17
N ALA A 4 10.24 2.50 -44.18
CA ALA A 4 9.02 2.44 -44.99
C ALA A 4 7.95 1.55 -44.34
N GLU A 5 8.32 0.32 -43.96
CA GLU A 5 7.41 -0.69 -43.40
C GLU A 5 6.80 -0.27 -42.06
N LEU A 6 7.49 0.58 -41.28
CA LEU A 6 6.98 1.14 -40.01
C LEU A 6 5.59 1.80 -40.18
N ARG A 7 5.35 2.54 -41.27
CA ARG A 7 4.07 3.23 -41.46
C ARG A 7 2.89 2.28 -41.65
N GLU A 8 3.09 1.19 -42.39
CA GLU A 8 2.02 0.23 -42.68
C GLU A 8 1.69 -0.68 -41.47
N VAL A 9 2.61 -0.78 -40.50
CA VAL A 9 2.36 -1.40 -39.20
C VAL A 9 1.59 -0.44 -38.27
N ILE A 10 2.00 0.83 -38.21
CA ILE A 10 1.37 1.87 -37.37
C ILE A 10 -0.13 2.04 -37.70
N GLU A 11 -0.54 1.99 -38.97
CA GLU A 11 -1.97 2.11 -39.31
C GLU A 11 -2.83 0.93 -38.82
N LYS A 12 -2.23 -0.23 -38.54
CA LYS A 12 -2.94 -1.46 -38.16
C LYS A 12 -3.06 -1.67 -36.64
N MET A 13 -2.48 -0.80 -35.81
CA MET A 13 -2.34 -1.02 -34.35
C MET A 13 -3.24 -0.17 -33.43
N LYS A 14 -4.07 0.73 -33.98
CA LYS A 14 -4.88 1.79 -33.29
C LYS A 14 -5.95 1.34 -32.26
N VAL A 15 -5.80 0.20 -31.61
CA VAL A 15 -6.77 -0.41 -30.67
C VAL A 15 -6.15 -0.75 -29.31
N VAL A 16 -4.80 -0.85 -29.21
CA VAL A 16 -4.12 -1.31 -27.98
C VAL A 16 -3.78 -0.15 -27.02
N ASP A 17 -3.72 1.07 -27.56
CA ASP A 17 -3.08 2.25 -26.94
C ASP A 17 -3.76 2.78 -25.66
N SER A 18 -5.00 2.39 -25.38
CA SER A 18 -5.83 2.96 -24.30
C SER A 18 -5.81 2.18 -22.97
N HIS A 19 -4.95 1.17 -22.81
CA HIS A 19 -4.95 0.32 -21.62
C HIS A 19 -4.26 0.96 -20.41
N ALA A 20 -5.03 1.19 -19.33
CA ALA A 20 -4.59 1.88 -18.11
C ALA A 20 -3.33 1.28 -17.43
N HIS A 21 -3.08 -0.02 -17.57
CA HIS A 21 -1.86 -0.63 -17.01
C HIS A 21 -0.58 -0.13 -17.72
N SER A 22 -0.61 0.08 -19.04
CA SER A 22 0.55 0.55 -19.81
C SER A 22 0.91 1.99 -19.47
N ILE A 23 -0.12 2.84 -19.35
CA ILE A 23 0.03 4.25 -18.96
C ILE A 23 0.63 4.38 -17.54
N ARG A 24 0.12 3.59 -16.58
CA ARG A 24 0.64 3.52 -15.21
C ARG A 24 2.10 3.01 -15.19
N ASN A 25 2.37 1.91 -15.90
CA ASN A 25 3.69 1.29 -15.96
C ASN A 25 4.77 2.23 -16.55
N LEU A 26 4.42 3.06 -17.55
CA LEU A 26 5.35 4.07 -18.10
C LEU A 26 5.72 5.13 -17.06
N ARG A 27 4.74 5.65 -16.31
CA ARG A 27 4.98 6.63 -15.24
C ARG A 27 5.93 6.06 -14.19
N GLU A 28 5.64 4.87 -13.67
CA GLU A 28 6.47 4.20 -12.65
C GLU A 28 7.92 3.93 -13.10
N ILE A 29 8.18 3.74 -14.41
CA ILE A 29 9.54 3.61 -14.95
C ILE A 29 10.23 4.98 -15.08
N ALA A 30 9.53 5.98 -15.62
CA ALA A 30 10.07 7.33 -15.82
C ALA A 30 10.44 8.00 -14.49
N GLU A 31 9.53 7.94 -13.53
CA GLU A 31 9.68 8.29 -12.12
C GLU A 31 10.91 7.59 -11.50
N PHE A 32 10.99 6.26 -11.60
CA PHE A 32 12.14 5.49 -11.13
C PHE A 32 13.47 5.85 -11.82
N TYR A 33 13.44 6.46 -13.01
CA TYR A 33 14.63 6.94 -13.73
C TYR A 33 14.93 8.43 -13.54
N GLY A 34 14.00 9.22 -12.99
CA GLY A 34 14.12 10.67 -12.93
C GLY A 34 13.99 11.33 -14.30
N THR A 35 13.16 10.77 -15.18
CA THR A 35 12.88 11.30 -16.52
C THR A 35 11.45 11.83 -16.64
N GLU A 36 11.19 12.64 -17.66
CA GLU A 36 9.81 12.91 -18.11
C GLU A 36 9.05 11.59 -18.37
N SER A 37 7.73 11.63 -18.18
CA SER A 37 6.81 10.48 -18.39
C SER A 37 6.55 10.19 -19.88
N SER A 38 7.61 10.16 -20.70
CA SER A 38 7.55 9.87 -22.13
C SER A 38 8.43 8.66 -22.48
N LEU A 39 8.01 7.90 -23.50
CA LEU A 39 8.78 6.75 -23.99
C LEU A 39 10.17 7.15 -24.51
N ASP A 40 10.27 8.32 -25.14
CA ASP A 40 11.52 8.82 -25.71
C ASP A 40 12.54 9.22 -24.62
N ALA A 41 12.10 9.86 -23.53
CA ALA A 41 12.97 10.20 -22.40
C ALA A 41 13.45 8.94 -21.66
N VAL A 42 12.55 7.97 -21.46
CA VAL A 42 12.90 6.65 -20.91
C VAL A 42 13.89 5.92 -21.83
N GLU A 43 13.66 5.89 -23.15
CA GLU A 43 14.61 5.22 -24.06
C GLU A 43 15.97 5.95 -24.13
N GLN A 44 15.98 7.28 -24.08
CA GLN A 44 17.22 8.06 -24.00
C GLN A 44 18.00 7.75 -22.72
N TYR A 45 17.35 7.69 -21.55
CA TYR A 45 17.97 7.27 -20.30
C TYR A 45 18.56 5.85 -20.40
N ARG A 46 17.84 4.93 -21.05
CA ARG A 46 18.32 3.54 -21.27
C ARG A 46 19.54 3.50 -22.19
N ARG A 47 19.54 4.26 -23.28
CA ARG A 47 20.68 4.40 -24.20
C ARG A 47 21.91 5.00 -23.53
N LEU A 48 21.73 5.98 -22.64
CA LEU A 48 22.81 6.65 -21.90
C LEU A 48 23.36 5.81 -20.74
N SER A 49 22.49 5.12 -19.99
CA SER A 49 22.89 4.36 -18.79
C SER A 49 23.51 3.00 -19.14
N GLY A 50 23.07 2.37 -20.23
CA GLY A 50 23.53 1.04 -20.66
C GLY A 50 22.91 -0.10 -19.85
N LEU A 51 22.68 -1.24 -20.53
CA LEU A 51 21.88 -2.35 -20.01
C LEU A 51 22.35 -2.87 -18.63
N GLN A 52 23.66 -3.00 -18.39
CA GLN A 52 24.18 -3.55 -17.15
C GLN A 52 23.89 -2.65 -15.93
N ALA A 53 23.99 -1.33 -16.07
CA ALA A 53 23.65 -0.40 -14.99
C ALA A 53 22.14 -0.41 -14.70
N ILE A 54 21.33 -0.48 -15.77
CA ILE A 54 19.87 -0.52 -15.67
C ILE A 54 19.41 -1.83 -15.00
N SER A 55 19.92 -2.98 -15.43
CA SER A 55 19.66 -4.27 -14.79
C SER A 55 20.05 -4.24 -13.31
N SER A 56 21.23 -3.71 -12.97
CA SER A 56 21.63 -3.56 -11.56
C SER A 56 20.66 -2.67 -10.77
N LYS A 57 20.23 -1.53 -11.33
CA LYS A 57 19.26 -0.62 -10.70
C LYS A 57 17.92 -1.33 -10.46
N CYS A 58 17.35 -1.96 -11.49
CA CYS A 58 16.06 -2.65 -11.43
C CYS A 58 16.09 -3.87 -10.48
N PHE A 59 17.05 -4.79 -10.61
CA PHE A 59 17.13 -5.98 -9.75
C PHE A 59 17.47 -5.64 -8.29
N LYS A 60 18.28 -4.61 -8.03
CA LYS A 60 18.54 -4.14 -6.66
C LYS A 60 17.28 -3.56 -6.04
N ALA A 61 16.60 -2.64 -6.73
CA ALA A 61 15.33 -2.07 -6.28
C ALA A 61 14.25 -3.15 -6.09
N ALA A 62 14.37 -4.29 -6.77
CA ALA A 62 13.43 -5.40 -6.62
C ALA A 62 13.48 -6.14 -5.29
N GLY A 63 14.66 -6.16 -4.65
CA GLY A 63 14.94 -7.13 -3.60
C GLY A 63 14.93 -8.59 -4.11
N ILE A 64 15.04 -8.82 -5.43
CA ILE A 64 15.07 -10.18 -6.00
C ILE A 64 16.42 -10.81 -5.67
N SER A 65 16.42 -11.81 -4.79
CA SER A 65 17.60 -12.60 -4.42
C SER A 65 17.81 -13.84 -5.30
N THR A 66 16.81 -14.21 -6.11
CA THR A 66 16.82 -15.43 -6.93
C THR A 66 15.95 -15.26 -8.17
N ILE A 67 16.45 -15.69 -9.32
CA ILE A 67 15.67 -15.80 -10.56
C ILE A 67 15.66 -17.26 -11.01
N LEU A 68 14.51 -17.77 -11.42
CA LEU A 68 14.39 -19.01 -12.19
C LEU A 68 13.96 -18.62 -13.61
N ILE A 69 14.76 -18.93 -14.63
CA ILE A 69 14.56 -18.46 -16.00
C ILE A 69 14.05 -19.61 -16.87
N ASP A 70 12.85 -19.45 -17.44
CA ASP A 70 12.41 -20.24 -18.60
C ASP A 70 13.18 -19.79 -19.84
N ASP A 71 14.00 -20.69 -20.40
CA ASP A 71 14.87 -20.38 -21.53
C ASP A 71 14.33 -20.81 -22.90
N GLY A 72 13.16 -21.46 -22.94
CA GLY A 72 12.48 -21.87 -24.17
C GLY A 72 11.87 -20.71 -24.97
N LEU A 73 11.71 -19.54 -24.33
CA LEU A 73 11.30 -18.31 -25.02
C LEU A 73 12.35 -17.85 -26.02
N LYS A 74 12.01 -17.97 -27.32
CA LYS A 74 12.75 -17.39 -28.44
C LYS A 74 12.56 -15.86 -28.44
N LEU A 75 13.67 -15.12 -28.42
CA LEU A 75 13.76 -13.66 -28.42
C LEU A 75 14.96 -13.26 -29.27
N ASP A 76 14.83 -12.20 -30.09
CA ASP A 76 15.85 -11.77 -31.05
C ASP A 76 17.20 -11.40 -30.40
N LYS A 77 17.16 -11.03 -29.12
CA LYS A 77 18.31 -10.74 -28.26
C LYS A 77 18.03 -11.29 -26.87
N LYS A 78 18.76 -12.34 -26.47
CA LYS A 78 18.81 -12.81 -25.07
C LYS A 78 20.25 -12.96 -24.60
N HIS A 79 20.51 -12.60 -23.33
CA HIS A 79 21.76 -12.93 -22.66
C HIS A 79 21.72 -14.37 -22.14
N ASP A 80 22.89 -14.97 -21.92
CA ASP A 80 23.01 -16.27 -21.28
C ASP A 80 22.48 -16.26 -19.83
N ILE A 81 22.06 -17.42 -19.33
CA ILE A 81 21.55 -17.60 -17.97
C ILE A 81 22.61 -17.17 -16.93
N GLN A 82 23.90 -17.48 -17.14
CA GLN A 82 24.97 -17.10 -16.21
C GLN A 82 25.19 -15.58 -16.14
N TRP A 83 24.85 -14.82 -17.18
CA TRP A 83 24.96 -13.34 -17.16
C TRP A 83 24.09 -12.70 -16.06
N HIS A 84 22.99 -13.36 -15.67
CA HIS A 84 22.09 -12.86 -14.64
C HIS A 84 22.68 -12.96 -13.22
N LYS A 85 23.71 -13.81 -13.01
CA LYS A 85 24.44 -13.91 -11.73
C LYS A 85 25.22 -12.64 -11.36
N ASN A 86 25.38 -11.70 -12.30
CA ASN A 86 25.93 -10.38 -12.02
C ASN A 86 24.97 -9.47 -11.21
N PHE A 87 23.70 -9.86 -11.07
CA PHE A 87 22.66 -9.05 -10.41
C PHE A 87 21.97 -9.75 -9.24
N VAL A 88 21.93 -11.09 -9.22
CA VAL A 88 21.25 -11.88 -8.18
C VAL A 88 22.12 -13.04 -7.69
N PRO A 89 22.10 -13.36 -6.37
CA PRO A 89 22.86 -14.48 -5.80
C PRO A 89 22.63 -15.86 -6.42
N PHE A 90 21.38 -16.18 -6.81
CA PHE A 90 21.05 -17.47 -7.41
C PHE A 90 20.31 -17.28 -8.75
N VAL A 91 20.74 -18.03 -9.76
CA VAL A 91 20.03 -18.16 -11.04
C VAL A 91 19.83 -19.64 -11.36
N GLY A 92 18.57 -20.07 -11.45
CA GLY A 92 18.17 -21.40 -11.91
C GLY A 92 17.62 -21.38 -13.34
N ARG A 93 17.58 -22.56 -13.96
CA ARG A 93 16.98 -22.79 -15.28
C ARG A 93 15.66 -23.54 -15.12
N ILE A 94 14.64 -23.10 -15.84
CA ILE A 94 13.41 -23.84 -16.13
C ILE A 94 13.46 -24.19 -17.62
N LEU A 95 13.15 -25.43 -17.96
CA LEU A 95 13.16 -25.93 -19.33
C LEU A 95 11.73 -26.08 -19.83
N ARG A 96 11.41 -25.41 -20.94
CA ARG A 96 10.09 -25.52 -21.56
C ARG A 96 9.98 -26.81 -22.37
N ILE A 97 9.04 -27.69 -22.03
CA ILE A 97 9.06 -29.06 -22.56
C ILE A 97 8.70 -29.14 -24.04
N GLU A 98 7.77 -28.31 -24.53
CA GLU A 98 7.47 -28.26 -25.96
C GLU A 98 8.64 -27.70 -26.76
N SER A 99 9.37 -26.70 -26.22
CA SER A 99 10.52 -26.11 -26.91
C SER A 99 11.72 -27.05 -26.96
N LEU A 100 11.98 -27.84 -25.90
CA LEU A 100 12.96 -28.93 -25.93
C LEU A 100 12.56 -29.99 -26.96
N ALA A 101 11.30 -30.41 -26.98
CA ALA A 101 10.81 -31.42 -27.90
C ALA A 101 10.90 -30.95 -29.37
N GLU A 102 10.55 -29.69 -29.65
CA GLU A 102 10.76 -29.06 -30.95
C GLU A 102 12.24 -28.98 -31.32
N GLU A 103 13.14 -28.64 -30.39
CA GLU A 103 14.58 -28.57 -30.66
C GLU A 103 15.16 -29.94 -31.03
N ILE A 104 14.78 -31.00 -30.29
CA ILE A 104 15.16 -32.39 -30.59
C ILE A 104 14.65 -32.81 -31.97
N LEU A 105 13.36 -32.63 -32.27
CA LEU A 105 12.76 -33.02 -33.56
C LEU A 105 13.25 -32.18 -34.75
N ASN A 106 13.70 -30.94 -34.51
CA ASN A 106 14.40 -30.14 -35.52
C ASN A 106 15.85 -30.58 -35.76
N GLY A 107 16.45 -31.31 -34.82
CA GLY A 107 17.73 -31.99 -35.01
C GLY A 107 17.69 -33.11 -36.05
N GLU A 108 18.84 -33.76 -36.22
CA GLU A 108 19.00 -34.97 -37.05
C GLU A 108 19.40 -36.13 -36.15
N MET A 109 18.91 -37.33 -36.46
CA MET A 109 19.30 -38.55 -35.75
C MET A 109 20.77 -38.87 -36.02
N PRO A 110 21.54 -39.40 -35.04
CA PRO A 110 22.96 -39.74 -35.22
C PRO A 110 23.26 -40.79 -36.31
N ASP A 111 22.24 -41.52 -36.77
CA ASP A 111 22.31 -42.53 -37.84
C ASP A 111 21.66 -42.06 -39.16
N GLY A 112 21.17 -40.82 -39.23
CA GLY A 112 20.48 -40.25 -40.39
C GLY A 112 19.04 -40.75 -40.60
N SER A 113 18.46 -41.51 -39.65
CA SER A 113 17.09 -42.00 -39.73
C SER A 113 16.03 -40.93 -39.39
N THR A 114 14.77 -41.22 -39.70
CA THR A 114 13.63 -40.43 -39.22
C THR A 114 13.34 -40.73 -37.76
N TRP A 115 13.10 -39.69 -36.95
CA TRP A 115 12.72 -39.82 -35.53
C TRP A 115 11.59 -40.82 -35.31
N THR A 116 11.86 -41.85 -34.51
CA THR A 116 10.85 -42.76 -33.93
C THR A 116 10.47 -42.29 -32.53
N LEU A 117 9.30 -42.71 -32.03
CA LEU A 117 8.84 -42.30 -30.70
C LEU A 117 9.78 -42.76 -29.59
N ASP A 118 10.30 -44.00 -29.64
CA ASP A 118 11.27 -44.49 -28.66
C ASP A 118 12.57 -43.67 -28.67
N ALA A 119 13.12 -43.37 -29.85
CA ALA A 119 14.36 -42.60 -29.98
C ALA A 119 14.20 -41.14 -29.52
N PHE A 120 13.07 -40.52 -29.86
CA PHE A 120 12.67 -39.21 -29.37
C PHE A 120 12.54 -39.21 -27.84
N THR A 121 11.72 -40.10 -27.27
CA THR A 121 11.45 -40.15 -25.83
C THR A 121 12.73 -40.43 -25.03
N VAL A 122 13.58 -41.36 -25.46
CA VAL A 122 14.90 -41.61 -24.81
C VAL A 122 15.84 -40.39 -24.86
N THR A 123 15.71 -39.53 -25.87
CA THR A 123 16.53 -38.29 -26.00
C THR A 123 15.94 -37.15 -25.16
N PHE A 124 14.61 -37.02 -25.16
CA PHE A 124 13.86 -36.05 -24.38
C PHE A 124 14.05 -36.27 -22.87
N LEU A 125 13.86 -37.50 -22.38
CA LEU A 125 14.00 -37.88 -20.97
C LEU A 125 15.41 -37.56 -20.39
N LYS A 126 16.48 -37.69 -21.20
CA LYS A 126 17.86 -37.38 -20.80
C LYS A 126 18.14 -35.87 -20.67
N SER A 127 17.32 -35.05 -21.31
CA SER A 127 17.56 -33.60 -21.47
C SER A 127 16.75 -32.75 -20.48
N LEU A 128 15.81 -33.37 -19.77
CA LEU A 128 14.82 -32.69 -18.94
C LEU A 128 15.33 -32.44 -17.50
N SER A 129 14.84 -31.36 -16.90
CA SER A 129 15.12 -31.00 -15.50
C SER A 129 13.87 -30.37 -14.85
N ILE A 130 13.89 -29.07 -14.52
CA ILE A 130 12.68 -28.35 -14.09
C ILE A 130 11.86 -28.02 -15.35
N ALA A 131 10.55 -28.23 -15.32
CA ALA A 131 9.70 -28.24 -16.52
C ALA A 131 8.67 -27.08 -16.55
N ALA A 132 8.36 -26.56 -17.74
CA ALA A 132 7.25 -25.64 -18.00
C ALA A 132 6.46 -26.02 -19.25
N TYR A 133 5.13 -25.84 -19.23
CA TYR A 133 4.17 -26.26 -20.27
C TYR A 133 3.09 -25.20 -20.56
N ARG A 134 2.61 -25.11 -21.81
CA ARG A 134 1.60 -24.13 -22.28
C ARG A 134 0.46 -24.71 -23.14
N SER A 135 0.51 -25.96 -23.58
CA SER A 135 -0.29 -26.45 -24.73
C SER A 135 -1.72 -26.94 -24.44
N GLY A 136 -2.47 -26.23 -23.59
CA GLY A 136 -3.86 -26.54 -23.24
C GLY A 136 -4.00 -27.64 -22.18
N LEU A 137 -5.04 -27.56 -21.34
CA LEU A 137 -5.06 -28.20 -20.01
C LEU A 137 -5.87 -29.51 -19.91
N GLU A 138 -6.58 -29.91 -20.96
CA GLU A 138 -7.35 -31.17 -20.99
C GLU A 138 -6.43 -32.37 -21.31
N ILE A 139 -5.48 -32.65 -20.42
CA ILE A 139 -4.48 -33.71 -20.61
C ILE A 139 -5.11 -35.11 -20.52
N ASN A 140 -4.86 -35.97 -21.51
CA ASN A 140 -5.18 -37.40 -21.41
C ASN A 140 -4.02 -38.17 -20.75
N PRO A 141 -4.14 -38.63 -19.47
CA PRO A 141 -3.08 -39.40 -18.81
C PRO A 141 -2.91 -40.82 -19.35
N HIS A 142 -3.80 -41.27 -20.24
CA HIS A 142 -3.84 -42.62 -20.81
C HIS A 142 -3.77 -42.60 -22.35
N VAL A 143 -3.13 -41.58 -22.94
CA VAL A 143 -2.82 -41.55 -24.37
C VAL A 143 -2.04 -42.80 -24.79
N THR A 144 -2.44 -43.45 -25.88
CA THR A 144 -1.78 -44.70 -26.29
C THR A 144 -0.45 -44.42 -26.99
N ARG A 145 0.40 -45.44 -27.06
CA ARG A 145 1.63 -45.39 -27.86
C ARG A 145 1.32 -45.15 -29.36
N GLU A 146 0.28 -45.78 -29.87
CA GLU A 146 -0.13 -45.70 -31.28
C GLU A 146 -0.61 -44.28 -31.64
N ASP A 147 -1.44 -43.66 -30.79
CA ASP A 147 -1.86 -42.26 -30.96
C ASP A 147 -0.67 -41.29 -30.99
N ALA A 148 0.35 -41.55 -30.16
CA ALA A 148 1.56 -40.73 -30.09
C ALA A 148 2.52 -40.96 -31.27
N GLU A 149 2.63 -42.18 -31.80
CA GLU A 149 3.39 -42.49 -33.02
C GLU A 149 2.73 -41.87 -34.27
N ILE A 150 1.40 -41.89 -34.35
CA ILE A 150 0.64 -41.17 -35.37
C ILE A 150 0.86 -39.65 -35.23
N GLY A 151 0.74 -39.11 -34.01
CA GLY A 151 0.93 -37.68 -33.75
C GLY A 151 2.34 -37.17 -34.05
N LEU A 152 3.37 -37.97 -33.78
CA LEU A 152 4.75 -37.71 -34.19
C LEU A 152 4.89 -37.69 -35.71
N SER A 153 4.28 -38.66 -36.39
CA SER A 153 4.30 -38.76 -37.86
C SER A 153 3.65 -37.55 -38.53
N GLU A 154 2.49 -37.10 -38.05
CA GLU A 154 1.83 -35.88 -38.53
C GLU A 154 2.70 -34.63 -38.34
N VAL A 155 3.33 -34.49 -37.18
CA VAL A 155 4.14 -33.32 -36.83
C VAL A 155 5.41 -33.26 -37.70
N LEU A 156 6.04 -34.39 -37.99
CA LEU A 156 7.20 -34.48 -38.89
C LEU A 156 6.82 -34.23 -40.36
N GLN A 157 5.65 -34.71 -40.82
CA GLN A 157 5.17 -34.50 -42.19
C GLN A 157 4.91 -33.03 -42.54
N ARG A 158 4.68 -32.16 -41.54
CA ARG A 158 4.51 -30.71 -41.74
C ARG A 158 5.82 -29.98 -42.05
N GLY A 159 6.97 -30.64 -41.93
CA GLY A 159 8.29 -30.11 -42.28
C GLY A 159 8.97 -29.31 -41.17
N LYS A 160 10.18 -28.79 -41.49
CA LYS A 160 10.98 -27.96 -40.58
C LYS A 160 10.74 -26.45 -40.87
N PRO A 161 10.72 -25.55 -39.86
CA PRO A 161 10.90 -25.84 -38.45
C PRO A 161 9.68 -26.54 -37.84
N VAL A 162 9.93 -27.65 -37.13
CA VAL A 162 8.90 -28.41 -36.43
C VAL A 162 8.24 -27.52 -35.37
N ARG A 163 6.91 -27.40 -35.42
CA ARG A 163 6.08 -26.86 -34.33
C ARG A 163 5.11 -27.95 -33.87
N ILE A 164 5.10 -28.26 -32.58
CA ILE A 164 4.29 -29.35 -32.04
C ILE A 164 2.84 -28.85 -31.83
N THR A 165 1.88 -29.45 -32.53
CA THR A 165 0.45 -29.10 -32.38
C THR A 165 -0.51 -30.30 -32.35
N ASN A 166 -0.01 -31.55 -32.41
CA ASN A 166 -0.86 -32.73 -32.31
C ASN A 166 -1.10 -33.07 -30.83
N LYS A 167 -2.37 -33.18 -30.42
CA LYS A 167 -2.75 -33.31 -29.01
C LYS A 167 -2.25 -34.59 -28.35
N SER A 168 -2.25 -35.71 -29.06
CA SER A 168 -1.75 -36.99 -28.55
C SER A 168 -0.25 -36.97 -28.30
N LEU A 169 0.52 -36.36 -29.20
CA LEU A 169 1.97 -36.17 -29.00
C LEU A 169 2.25 -35.22 -27.83
N ILE A 170 1.47 -34.13 -27.71
CA ILE A 170 1.55 -33.16 -26.62
C ILE A 170 1.32 -33.84 -25.26
N ASP A 171 0.24 -34.61 -25.13
CA ASP A 171 -0.06 -35.34 -23.89
C ASP A 171 1.01 -36.38 -23.57
N HIS A 172 1.52 -37.09 -24.58
CA HIS A 172 2.59 -38.07 -24.40
C HIS A 172 3.89 -37.43 -23.88
N ILE A 173 4.28 -36.26 -24.43
CA ILE A 173 5.43 -35.47 -23.96
C ILE A 173 5.21 -34.97 -22.53
N PHE A 174 4.01 -34.45 -22.24
CA PHE A 174 3.67 -33.92 -20.92
C PHE A 174 3.68 -35.00 -19.84
N ILE A 175 3.15 -36.19 -20.12
CA ILE A 175 3.12 -37.32 -19.18
C ILE A 175 4.55 -37.85 -18.90
N HIS A 176 5.39 -38.00 -19.92
CA HIS A 176 6.81 -38.31 -19.71
C HIS A 176 7.54 -37.20 -18.93
N GLY A 177 7.15 -35.94 -19.15
CA GLY A 177 7.65 -34.80 -18.38
C GLY A 177 7.30 -34.88 -16.88
N LEU A 178 6.08 -35.31 -16.55
CA LEU A 178 5.65 -35.59 -15.19
C LEU A 178 6.35 -36.79 -14.56
N GLU A 179 6.59 -37.86 -15.31
CA GLU A 179 7.28 -39.05 -14.81
C GLU A 179 8.75 -38.72 -14.43
N VAL A 180 9.44 -37.88 -15.21
CA VAL A 180 10.76 -37.32 -14.84
C VAL A 180 10.65 -36.38 -13.62
N ALA A 181 9.70 -35.45 -13.62
CA ALA A 181 9.51 -34.51 -12.51
C ALA A 181 9.26 -35.26 -11.19
N LEU A 182 8.51 -36.37 -11.22
CA LEU A 182 8.30 -37.26 -10.09
C LEU A 182 9.58 -38.04 -9.71
N GLN A 183 10.29 -38.61 -10.68
CA GLN A 183 11.49 -39.43 -10.46
C GLN A 183 12.63 -38.63 -9.79
N PHE A 184 12.85 -37.39 -10.22
CA PHE A 184 13.91 -36.51 -9.69
C PHE A 184 13.42 -35.56 -8.58
N ASP A 185 12.12 -35.64 -8.24
CA ASP A 185 11.44 -34.74 -7.30
C ASP A 185 11.70 -33.26 -7.61
N LEU A 186 11.29 -32.85 -8.81
CA LEU A 186 11.39 -31.50 -9.36
C LEU A 186 9.98 -30.92 -9.59
N PRO A 187 9.77 -29.60 -9.43
CA PRO A 187 8.48 -29.00 -9.76
C PRO A 187 8.21 -28.93 -11.26
N LEU A 188 6.95 -29.12 -11.65
CA LEU A 188 6.42 -28.81 -12.99
C LEU A 188 5.60 -27.52 -12.91
N GLN A 189 5.92 -26.55 -13.76
CA GLN A 189 5.12 -25.36 -13.97
C GLN A 189 4.14 -25.55 -15.13
N ILE A 190 2.91 -25.04 -14.99
CA ILE A 190 1.86 -25.11 -15.99
C ILE A 190 1.29 -23.70 -16.18
N HIS A 191 1.38 -23.18 -17.40
CA HIS A 191 0.73 -21.93 -17.81
C HIS A 191 -0.80 -22.12 -17.85
N THR A 192 -1.53 -21.31 -17.09
CA THR A 192 -3.00 -21.36 -17.00
C THR A 192 -3.60 -19.96 -17.13
N GLY A 193 -4.84 -19.85 -17.60
CA GLY A 193 -5.52 -18.57 -17.82
C GLY A 193 -4.92 -17.71 -18.95
N PHE A 194 -4.52 -16.48 -18.62
CA PHE A 194 -4.11 -15.43 -19.57
C PHE A 194 -2.93 -15.82 -20.48
N GLY A 195 -3.16 -15.78 -21.80
CA GLY A 195 -2.13 -15.94 -22.82
C GLY A 195 -2.21 -14.92 -23.96
N ASP A 196 -1.62 -15.29 -25.10
CA ASP A 196 -1.61 -14.51 -26.35
C ASP A 196 -2.76 -14.94 -27.29
N ARG A 197 -2.89 -14.29 -28.46
CA ARG A 197 -3.94 -14.58 -29.45
C ARG A 197 -3.97 -16.03 -29.97
N ASP A 198 -2.88 -16.79 -29.80
CA ASP A 198 -2.80 -18.20 -30.20
C ASP A 198 -3.16 -19.21 -29.08
N LEU A 199 -3.58 -18.73 -27.91
CA LEU A 199 -4.15 -19.54 -26.83
C LEU A 199 -5.69 -19.53 -26.87
N ASP A 200 -6.31 -20.71 -26.78
CA ASP A 200 -7.73 -20.80 -26.44
C ASP A 200 -7.90 -20.67 -24.92
N LEU A 201 -8.50 -19.55 -24.48
CA LEU A 201 -8.73 -19.26 -23.07
C LEU A 201 -9.71 -20.23 -22.40
N GLN A 202 -10.61 -20.89 -23.15
CA GLN A 202 -11.53 -21.89 -22.58
C GLN A 202 -10.75 -23.13 -22.11
N LEU A 203 -9.85 -23.62 -22.98
CA LEU A 203 -8.95 -24.76 -22.70
C LEU A 203 -7.80 -24.42 -21.74
N ALA A 204 -7.74 -23.17 -21.26
CA ALA A 204 -6.80 -22.68 -20.26
C ALA A 204 -7.40 -22.62 -18.83
N ASN A 205 -8.62 -23.12 -18.62
CA ASN A 205 -9.21 -23.29 -17.28
C ASN A 205 -8.54 -24.48 -16.54
N PRO A 206 -7.99 -24.28 -15.33
CA PRO A 206 -7.23 -25.31 -14.62
C PRO A 206 -8.07 -26.53 -14.18
N LEU A 207 -9.41 -26.45 -14.16
CA LEU A 207 -10.27 -27.61 -13.86
C LEU A 207 -10.09 -28.77 -14.85
N HIS A 208 -9.65 -28.51 -16.09
CA HIS A 208 -9.34 -29.55 -17.05
C HIS A 208 -8.21 -30.50 -16.58
N LEU A 209 -7.34 -30.04 -15.66
CA LEU A 209 -6.29 -30.88 -15.06
C LEU A 209 -6.84 -31.90 -14.04
N ARG A 210 -8.15 -31.89 -13.74
CA ARG A 210 -8.72 -32.77 -12.69
C ARG A 210 -8.42 -34.26 -12.92
N THR A 211 -8.62 -34.76 -14.15
CA THR A 211 -8.34 -36.18 -14.51
C THR A 211 -6.89 -36.57 -14.23
N LEU A 212 -5.96 -35.64 -14.45
CA LEU A 212 -4.53 -35.81 -14.19
C LEU A 212 -4.21 -35.76 -12.68
N LEU A 213 -4.86 -34.86 -11.94
CA LEU A 213 -4.68 -34.69 -10.48
C LEU A 213 -5.29 -35.86 -9.67
N GLU A 214 -6.30 -36.53 -10.21
CA GLU A 214 -6.91 -37.74 -9.65
C GLU A 214 -6.13 -39.04 -10.01
N ASP A 215 -5.20 -39.01 -10.98
CA ASP A 215 -4.31 -40.15 -11.26
C ASP A 215 -3.30 -40.36 -10.13
N LYS A 216 -3.41 -41.51 -9.47
CA LYS A 216 -2.58 -41.91 -8.33
C LYS A 216 -1.09 -41.94 -8.65
N ARG A 217 -0.67 -42.15 -9.92
CA ARG A 217 0.73 -42.05 -10.35
C ARG A 217 1.34 -40.69 -10.01
N PHE A 218 0.59 -39.61 -10.23
CA PHE A 218 1.07 -38.23 -10.14
C PHE A 218 0.67 -37.52 -8.82
N SER A 219 0.03 -38.25 -7.90
CA SER A 219 -0.36 -37.77 -6.56
C SER A 219 0.77 -37.20 -5.70
N ARG A 220 2.03 -37.53 -6.02
CA ARG A 220 3.25 -37.04 -5.35
C ARG A 220 4.04 -35.99 -6.15
N CYS A 221 3.56 -35.59 -7.32
CA CYS A 221 4.18 -34.52 -8.10
C CYS A 221 4.07 -33.17 -7.37
N ARG A 222 4.76 -32.15 -7.88
CA ARG A 222 4.73 -30.79 -7.33
C ARG A 222 4.44 -29.82 -8.48
N ILE A 223 3.17 -29.50 -8.65
CA ILE A 223 2.62 -28.79 -9.82
C ILE A 223 2.33 -27.35 -9.44
N VAL A 224 2.84 -26.40 -10.22
CA VAL A 224 2.62 -24.96 -10.02
C VAL A 224 1.76 -24.42 -11.15
N LEU A 225 0.56 -23.93 -10.83
CA LEU A 225 -0.30 -23.22 -11.78
C LEU A 225 0.12 -21.76 -11.80
N LEU A 226 0.61 -21.31 -12.96
CA LEU A 226 1.15 -19.96 -13.14
C LEU A 226 0.04 -18.93 -13.35
N HIS A 227 0.39 -17.66 -13.17
CA HIS A 227 -0.38 -16.50 -13.61
C HIS A 227 -1.72 -16.26 -12.90
N ALA A 228 -1.83 -16.70 -11.64
CA ALA A 228 -3.08 -16.79 -10.89
C ALA A 228 -4.17 -17.62 -11.58
N SER A 229 -3.85 -18.35 -12.66
CA SER A 229 -4.82 -18.90 -13.62
C SER A 229 -5.83 -17.88 -14.17
N TYR A 230 -5.57 -16.56 -14.08
CA TYR A 230 -6.59 -15.52 -14.32
C TYR A 230 -7.22 -15.65 -15.72
N PRO A 231 -8.56 -15.66 -15.87
CA PRO A 231 -9.58 -15.27 -14.88
C PRO A 231 -10.06 -16.39 -13.93
N PHE A 232 -9.48 -17.59 -14.00
CA PHE A 232 -9.92 -18.79 -13.27
C PHE A 232 -9.25 -18.95 -11.90
N SER A 233 -9.03 -17.85 -11.20
CA SER A 233 -8.30 -17.77 -9.93
C SER A 233 -9.03 -18.50 -8.79
N LYS A 234 -10.36 -18.52 -8.82
CA LYS A 234 -11.20 -19.25 -7.87
C LYS A 234 -11.10 -20.77 -8.07
N GLU A 235 -11.10 -21.22 -9.32
CA GLU A 235 -10.89 -22.62 -9.67
C GLU A 235 -9.50 -23.10 -9.26
N ALA A 236 -8.47 -22.28 -9.48
CA ALA A 236 -7.10 -22.57 -9.04
C ALA A 236 -7.01 -22.66 -7.50
N SER A 237 -7.65 -21.73 -6.79
CA SER A 237 -7.77 -21.71 -5.32
C SER A 237 -8.41 -22.99 -4.77
N TYR A 238 -9.53 -23.42 -5.38
CA TYR A 238 -10.21 -24.67 -5.09
C TYR A 238 -9.35 -25.92 -5.36
N LEU A 239 -8.60 -25.97 -6.46
CA LEU A 239 -7.70 -27.08 -6.73
C LEU A 239 -6.53 -27.13 -5.73
N ALA A 240 -5.99 -25.98 -5.33
CA ALA A 240 -4.92 -25.91 -4.34
C ALA A 240 -5.37 -26.27 -2.92
N SER A 241 -6.64 -26.11 -2.57
CA SER A 241 -7.18 -26.53 -1.27
C SER A 241 -7.38 -28.04 -1.16
N ILE A 242 -7.80 -28.71 -2.25
CA ILE A 242 -8.09 -30.15 -2.27
C ILE A 242 -6.85 -30.99 -2.60
N TYR A 243 -6.07 -30.63 -3.63
CA TYR A 243 -5.02 -31.49 -4.17
C TYR A 243 -3.66 -31.15 -3.54
N PRO A 244 -3.04 -32.03 -2.71
CA PRO A 244 -1.78 -31.73 -2.03
C PRO A 244 -0.64 -31.37 -2.99
N GLN A 245 -0.64 -31.91 -4.21
CA GLN A 245 0.36 -31.64 -5.25
C GLN A 245 0.27 -30.25 -5.91
N VAL A 246 -0.82 -29.49 -5.73
CA VAL A 246 -1.06 -28.21 -6.43
C VAL A 246 -0.58 -27.00 -5.61
N TYR A 247 0.18 -26.12 -6.27
CA TYR A 247 0.69 -24.82 -5.83
C TYR A 247 0.30 -23.75 -6.87
N LEU A 248 0.27 -22.48 -6.47
CA LEU A 248 -0.19 -21.35 -7.28
C LEU A 248 0.86 -20.22 -7.28
N ASP A 249 0.91 -19.42 -8.35
CA ASP A 249 1.54 -18.09 -8.31
C ASP A 249 0.59 -16.97 -8.76
N PHE A 250 1.05 -15.72 -8.73
CA PHE A 250 0.32 -14.55 -9.24
C PHE A 250 1.17 -13.61 -10.14
N GLY A 251 2.23 -14.13 -10.77
CA GLY A 251 2.94 -13.40 -11.83
C GLY A 251 2.03 -13.09 -13.02
N LEU A 252 2.46 -12.29 -14.00
CA LEU A 252 1.64 -11.83 -15.15
C LEU A 252 0.39 -11.00 -14.73
N ALA A 253 -0.54 -11.55 -13.95
CA ALA A 253 -1.69 -10.86 -13.36
C ALA A 253 -1.27 -9.60 -12.58
N ILE A 254 -0.23 -9.69 -11.76
CA ILE A 254 0.52 -8.52 -11.28
C ILE A 254 1.66 -8.25 -12.28
N PRO A 255 1.74 -7.07 -12.93
CA PRO A 255 0.92 -5.87 -12.81
C PRO A 255 -0.05 -5.68 -14.01
N LYS A 256 -0.33 -6.69 -14.84
CA LYS A 256 -1.15 -6.52 -16.06
C LYS A 256 -2.60 -6.08 -15.77
N LEU A 257 -3.12 -6.40 -14.58
CA LEU A 257 -4.45 -5.98 -14.14
C LEU A 257 -4.49 -4.51 -13.66
N SER A 258 -5.72 -4.01 -13.41
CA SER A 258 -5.91 -2.80 -12.59
C SER A 258 -5.50 -3.10 -11.14
N PHE A 259 -5.22 -2.07 -10.32
CA PHE A 259 -4.80 -2.29 -8.93
C PHE A 259 -5.86 -3.05 -8.10
N HIS A 260 -7.14 -2.71 -8.26
CA HIS A 260 -8.25 -3.49 -7.70
C HIS A 260 -8.32 -4.92 -8.26
N GLY A 261 -8.01 -5.11 -9.54
CA GLY A 261 -7.91 -6.43 -10.16
C GLY A 261 -6.80 -7.27 -9.52
N MET A 262 -5.61 -6.71 -9.27
CA MET A 262 -4.52 -7.41 -8.58
C MET A 262 -4.89 -7.82 -7.15
N ILE A 263 -5.63 -6.96 -6.42
CA ILE A 263 -6.14 -7.28 -5.08
C ILE A 263 -7.19 -8.39 -5.15
N SER A 264 -8.18 -8.29 -6.04
CA SER A 264 -9.22 -9.33 -6.23
C SER A 264 -8.57 -10.67 -6.60
N THR A 265 -7.76 -10.67 -7.66
CA THR A 265 -6.47 -11.38 -7.80
C THR A 265 -6.06 -12.27 -6.61
N VAL A 266 -5.28 -11.67 -5.71
CA VAL A 266 -4.66 -12.36 -4.59
C VAL A 266 -5.67 -12.75 -3.49
N LYS A 267 -6.81 -12.05 -3.34
CA LYS A 267 -7.91 -12.50 -2.45
C LYS A 267 -8.50 -13.83 -2.94
N GLU A 268 -8.88 -13.94 -4.21
CA GLU A 268 -9.45 -15.17 -4.79
C GLU A 268 -8.52 -16.37 -4.66
N LEU A 269 -7.20 -16.17 -4.82
CA LEU A 269 -6.20 -17.22 -4.60
C LEU A 269 -6.11 -17.66 -3.14
N LEU A 270 -6.31 -16.76 -2.17
CA LEU A 270 -6.21 -17.05 -0.73
C LEU A 270 -7.54 -17.45 -0.09
N GLU A 271 -8.66 -17.28 -0.79
CA GLU A 271 -10.03 -17.64 -0.38
C GLU A 271 -10.14 -19.11 0.08
N LEU A 272 -9.44 -20.03 -0.61
CA LEU A 272 -9.44 -21.46 -0.33
C LEU A 272 -8.03 -22.08 -0.30
N ALA A 273 -7.08 -21.57 -1.09
CA ALA A 273 -5.74 -22.17 -1.11
C ALA A 273 -5.00 -21.91 0.21
N PRO A 274 -4.39 -22.94 0.84
CA PRO A 274 -3.47 -22.74 1.95
C PRO A 274 -2.37 -21.74 1.57
N ILE A 275 -2.17 -20.70 2.39
CA ILE A 275 -1.17 -19.63 2.18
C ILE A 275 0.19 -20.17 1.71
N LYS A 276 0.64 -21.29 2.30
CA LYS A 276 1.91 -21.97 2.01
C LYS A 276 1.97 -22.69 0.65
N LYS A 277 0.96 -22.50 -0.20
CA LYS A 277 0.91 -22.95 -1.60
C LYS A 277 0.87 -21.80 -2.60
N VAL A 278 0.61 -20.57 -2.17
CA VAL A 278 0.62 -19.38 -3.03
C VAL A 278 2.01 -18.74 -2.99
N MET A 279 2.55 -18.37 -4.15
CA MET A 279 3.91 -17.85 -4.30
C MET A 279 3.94 -16.57 -5.13
N PHE A 280 4.93 -15.71 -4.85
CA PHE A 280 5.31 -14.65 -5.76
C PHE A 280 6.09 -15.22 -6.97
N SER A 281 5.65 -14.83 -8.17
CA SER A 281 6.48 -14.86 -9.37
C SER A 281 6.26 -13.56 -10.15
N THR A 282 7.05 -13.34 -11.20
CA THR A 282 6.90 -12.19 -12.11
C THR A 282 6.27 -12.60 -13.44
N ASP A 283 6.78 -13.65 -14.09
CA ASP A 283 6.66 -13.86 -15.54
C ASP A 283 7.29 -12.71 -16.37
N ALA A 284 8.26 -11.99 -15.76
CA ALA A 284 9.01 -10.92 -16.41
C ALA A 284 9.97 -11.44 -17.49
N VAL A 285 10.16 -10.65 -18.54
CA VAL A 285 10.83 -11.09 -19.78
C VAL A 285 11.32 -9.89 -20.61
N ALA A 286 12.33 -10.13 -21.45
CA ALA A 286 12.93 -9.23 -22.43
C ALA A 286 13.65 -7.98 -21.88
N THR A 287 13.18 -7.34 -20.80
CA THR A 287 13.82 -6.13 -20.25
C THR A 287 13.81 -6.08 -18.72
N PRO A 288 14.85 -5.50 -18.06
CA PRO A 288 14.93 -5.44 -16.59
C PRO A 288 13.80 -4.63 -15.96
N GLU A 289 13.18 -3.71 -16.70
CA GLU A 289 12.01 -2.93 -16.26
C GLU A 289 10.78 -3.81 -16.03
N THR A 290 10.64 -4.94 -16.74
CA THR A 290 9.53 -5.87 -16.49
C THR A 290 9.72 -6.61 -15.17
N TYR A 291 10.97 -6.91 -14.76
CA TYR A 291 11.23 -7.37 -13.40
C TYR A 291 10.93 -6.24 -12.40
N TYR A 292 11.27 -4.98 -12.72
CA TYR A 292 10.97 -3.81 -11.87
C TYR A 292 9.46 -3.67 -11.56
N LEU A 293 8.60 -3.82 -12.57
CA LEU A 293 7.15 -3.66 -12.41
C LEU A 293 6.42 -4.96 -11.99
N GLY A 294 7.00 -6.11 -12.32
CA GLY A 294 6.42 -7.45 -12.20
C GLY A 294 6.17 -8.12 -13.56
N GLN A 295 5.83 -7.35 -14.62
CA GLN A 295 5.73 -7.79 -16.02
C GLN A 295 5.67 -6.55 -16.97
N SER A 296 5.60 -6.58 -18.31
CA SER A 296 5.05 -7.56 -19.27
C SER A 296 5.76 -7.54 -20.65
N LYS A 297 5.28 -8.32 -21.62
CA LYS A 297 5.95 -8.66 -22.90
C LYS A 297 5.25 -8.05 -24.13
N PHE A 298 5.86 -7.09 -24.83
CA PHE A 298 5.75 -6.82 -26.29
C PHE A 298 6.70 -5.66 -26.69
N PRO A 299 7.14 -5.54 -27.97
CA PRO A 299 8.01 -4.44 -28.41
C PRO A 299 7.29 -3.36 -29.26
N SER A 300 7.63 -2.09 -28.96
CA SER A 300 7.55 -0.88 -29.83
C SER A 300 6.25 -0.05 -29.92
N ALA A 301 6.47 1.28 -29.95
CA ALA A 301 5.66 2.41 -30.49
C ALA A 301 4.52 3.07 -29.67
N HIS A 302 4.78 4.33 -29.27
CA HIS A 302 3.88 5.51 -29.08
C HIS A 302 2.55 5.42 -28.29
N ILE A 303 2.52 5.90 -27.03
CA ILE A 303 1.33 6.45 -26.32
C ILE A 303 1.74 7.65 -25.44
N ILE A 304 0.76 8.50 -25.09
CA ILE A 304 0.77 9.81 -24.38
C ILE A 304 -0.48 9.79 -23.44
N GLU A 305 -0.57 10.28 -22.19
CA GLU A 305 0.28 11.02 -21.22
C GLU A 305 -0.27 10.70 -19.77
N TRP A 306 -0.42 11.49 -18.68
CA TRP A 306 -0.09 12.83 -18.13
C TRP A 306 -0.05 12.59 -16.57
N LEU A 307 0.94 13.09 -15.81
CA LEU A 307 1.05 13.05 -14.31
C LEU A 307 1.51 11.74 -13.59
N GLU A 308 2.83 11.59 -13.40
CA GLU A 308 3.60 11.65 -12.11
C GLU A 308 3.03 11.16 -10.75
N ASN A 309 3.81 10.40 -9.93
CA ASN A 309 4.61 10.89 -8.76
C ASN A 309 5.16 9.78 -7.80
N ASP A 310 6.49 9.75 -7.56
CA ASP A 310 7.12 9.28 -6.31
C ASP A 310 7.52 7.78 -6.15
N ALA A 311 8.73 7.38 -6.55
CA ALA A 311 9.24 6.01 -6.52
C ALA A 311 9.75 5.50 -5.14
N SER A 312 9.62 4.17 -4.95
CA SER A 312 10.49 3.37 -4.06
C SER A 312 10.32 1.86 -4.34
N ASP A 313 11.40 1.21 -4.75
CA ASP A 313 11.65 -0.25 -4.80
C ASP A 313 10.62 -1.22 -5.42
N CYS A 314 10.99 -1.80 -6.57
CA CYS A 314 10.33 -2.90 -7.29
C CYS A 314 9.81 -4.04 -6.42
N ALA A 315 8.78 -4.72 -6.95
CA ALA A 315 7.84 -5.53 -6.21
C ALA A 315 7.06 -4.72 -5.17
N LYS A 316 7.13 -3.37 -5.24
CA LYS A 316 6.13 -2.40 -4.73
C LYS A 316 4.72 -2.92 -4.97
N ARG A 317 4.28 -3.07 -6.22
CA ARG A 317 2.92 -3.58 -6.54
C ARG A 317 2.60 -4.94 -5.91
N ALA A 318 3.49 -5.92 -6.01
CA ALA A 318 3.25 -7.24 -5.41
C ALA A 318 3.16 -7.18 -3.88
N ARG A 319 4.08 -6.46 -3.22
CA ARG A 319 4.09 -6.27 -1.76
C ARG A 319 2.95 -5.39 -1.27
N GLU A 320 2.55 -4.36 -2.00
CA GLU A 320 1.37 -3.53 -1.73
C GLU A 320 0.07 -4.34 -1.81
N VAL A 321 -0.05 -5.21 -2.82
CA VAL A 321 -1.22 -6.08 -3.01
C VAL A 321 -1.27 -7.14 -1.90
N VAL A 322 -0.19 -7.87 -1.67
CA VAL A 322 -0.11 -8.87 -0.58
C VAL A 322 -0.28 -8.19 0.80
N PHE A 323 0.29 -7.00 1.01
CA PHE A 323 0.06 -6.22 2.23
C PHE A 323 -1.41 -5.82 2.37
N SER A 324 -2.06 -5.33 1.32
CA SER A 324 -3.47 -4.93 1.37
C SER A 324 -4.37 -6.13 1.68
N VAL A 325 -4.12 -7.28 1.04
CA VAL A 325 -4.88 -8.51 1.30
C VAL A 325 -4.67 -9.03 2.72
N LEU A 326 -3.42 -9.18 3.18
CA LEU A 326 -3.12 -9.68 4.52
C LEU A 326 -3.48 -8.68 5.63
N ARG A 327 -3.46 -7.37 5.35
CA ARG A 327 -3.99 -6.33 6.24
C ARG A 327 -5.50 -6.48 6.42
N ASP A 328 -6.23 -6.68 5.34
CA ASP A 328 -7.69 -6.87 5.40
C ASP A 328 -8.00 -8.13 6.23
N SER A 329 -7.34 -9.26 5.97
CA SER A 329 -7.44 -10.47 6.82
C SER A 329 -7.03 -10.26 8.29
N CYS A 330 -6.23 -9.25 8.63
CA CYS A 330 -5.95 -8.87 10.03
C CYS A 330 -7.07 -8.01 10.64
N ILE A 331 -7.71 -7.17 9.83
CA ILE A 331 -8.86 -6.33 10.23
C ILE A 331 -10.08 -7.21 10.47
N ASP A 332 -10.32 -8.17 9.57
CA ASP A 332 -11.45 -9.11 9.61
C ASP A 332 -11.19 -10.30 10.58
N HIS A 333 -10.00 -10.35 11.20
CA HIS A 333 -9.53 -11.30 12.21
C HIS A 333 -9.28 -12.76 11.75
N ASP A 334 -9.21 -13.01 10.44
CA ASP A 334 -8.77 -14.30 9.87
C ASP A 334 -7.30 -14.65 10.21
N LEU A 335 -6.44 -13.63 10.39
CA LEU A 335 -5.02 -13.78 10.70
C LEU A 335 -4.59 -12.80 11.81
N SER A 336 -3.72 -13.23 12.71
CA SER A 336 -2.96 -12.28 13.53
C SER A 336 -1.87 -11.58 12.71
N ILE A 337 -1.40 -10.42 13.18
CA ILE A 337 -0.29 -9.68 12.56
C ILE A 337 0.97 -10.55 12.43
N THR A 338 1.22 -11.45 13.41
CA THR A 338 2.34 -12.40 13.38
C THR A 338 2.17 -13.41 12.23
N GLU A 339 0.97 -13.96 12.06
CA GLU A 339 0.68 -14.91 10.99
C GLU A 339 0.70 -14.25 9.61
N ALA A 340 0.24 -13.00 9.48
CA ALA A 340 0.41 -12.20 8.27
C ALA A 340 1.88 -11.91 7.92
N ILE A 341 2.73 -11.66 8.92
CA ILE A 341 4.18 -11.48 8.71
C ILE A 341 4.84 -12.79 8.24
N GLU A 342 4.44 -13.94 8.79
CA GLU A 342 4.95 -15.24 8.34
C GLU A 342 4.39 -15.64 6.96
N ALA A 343 3.10 -15.39 6.70
CA ALA A 343 2.45 -15.56 5.40
C ALA A 343 3.17 -14.79 4.29
N SER A 344 3.54 -13.53 4.54
CA SER A 344 4.31 -12.71 3.61
C SER A 344 5.68 -13.33 3.28
N LYS A 345 6.41 -13.84 4.29
CA LYS A 345 7.70 -14.53 4.08
C LYS A 345 7.54 -15.86 3.34
N ASP A 346 6.45 -16.58 3.58
CA ASP A 346 6.14 -17.84 2.91
C ASP A 346 5.84 -17.58 1.42
N ILE A 347 4.95 -16.62 1.11
CA ILE A 347 4.58 -16.19 -0.25
C ILE A 347 5.78 -15.66 -1.04
N PHE A 348 6.58 -14.75 -0.48
CA PHE A 348 7.66 -14.08 -1.23
C PHE A 348 8.96 -14.87 -1.34
N ALA A 349 9.20 -15.88 -0.47
CA ALA A 349 10.48 -16.57 -0.43
C ALA A 349 10.40 -18.04 -0.03
N ARG A 350 9.93 -18.37 1.18
CA ARG A 350 10.20 -19.69 1.78
C ARG A 350 9.53 -20.84 1.02
N THR A 351 8.28 -20.64 0.56
CA THR A 351 7.58 -21.66 -0.23
C THR A 351 8.35 -21.97 -1.51
N ALA A 352 8.83 -20.95 -2.24
CA ALA A 352 9.63 -21.13 -3.44
C ALA A 352 11.00 -21.77 -3.14
N ILE A 353 11.69 -21.36 -2.07
CA ILE A 353 12.98 -21.94 -1.65
C ILE A 353 12.83 -23.43 -1.35
N GLN A 354 11.79 -23.82 -0.60
CA GLN A 354 11.50 -25.22 -0.28
C GLN A 354 11.05 -26.01 -1.52
N LEU A 355 10.22 -25.43 -2.37
CA LEU A 355 9.65 -26.08 -3.55
C LEU A 355 10.75 -26.36 -4.61
N TYR A 356 11.53 -25.35 -4.97
CA TYR A 356 12.60 -25.48 -5.97
C TYR A 356 13.95 -25.92 -5.39
N LYS A 357 14.01 -26.28 -4.09
CA LYS A 357 15.22 -26.73 -3.37
C LYS A 357 16.39 -25.74 -3.53
N ILE A 358 16.10 -24.45 -3.42
CA ILE A 358 17.02 -23.37 -3.76
C ILE A 358 18.09 -23.26 -2.68
N ASN A 359 19.26 -23.83 -2.93
CA ASN A 359 20.36 -23.85 -1.97
C ASN A 359 21.11 -22.52 -1.96
N ILE A 360 20.48 -21.49 -1.40
CA ILE A 360 21.13 -20.22 -1.06
C ILE A 360 22.00 -20.50 0.18
N GLY A 361 23.32 -20.53 0.01
CA GLY A 361 24.26 -20.85 1.09
C GLY A 361 24.10 -19.93 2.30
N GLU A 362 24.32 -20.48 3.50
CA GLU A 362 23.97 -19.84 4.79
C GLU A 362 24.61 -18.46 5.00
N GLU A 363 25.73 -18.16 4.32
CA GLU A 363 26.39 -16.85 4.34
C GLU A 363 25.54 -15.69 3.76
N LEU A 364 24.54 -15.99 2.92
CA LEU A 364 23.72 -14.98 2.23
C LEU A 364 22.52 -14.45 3.03
N VAL A 365 22.20 -15.06 4.18
CA VAL A 365 21.37 -14.43 5.22
C VAL A 365 22.17 -13.37 6.00
N GLY A 366 23.50 -13.30 5.78
CA GLY A 366 24.46 -12.52 6.58
C GLY A 366 25.28 -11.44 5.84
N LEU A 367 24.85 -10.91 4.70
CA LEU A 367 25.59 -9.86 3.98
C LEU A 367 25.33 -8.42 4.51
N LYS A 368 25.95 -8.16 5.67
CA LYS A 368 26.54 -6.88 6.12
C LYS A 368 25.93 -5.57 5.58
N ALA A 369 25.17 -4.89 6.44
CA ALA A 369 25.20 -3.42 6.45
C ALA A 369 26.64 -2.94 6.74
N SER A 370 27.09 -1.87 6.09
CA SER A 370 28.48 -1.39 6.20
C SER A 370 28.81 -0.85 7.60
N GLU A 371 30.08 -1.01 7.98
CA GLU A 371 30.55 -0.78 9.35
C GLU A 371 30.31 0.64 9.86
N SER A 372 29.76 0.74 11.06
CA SER A 372 29.87 1.89 11.97
C SER A 372 30.13 1.34 13.38
N PRO A 373 30.85 2.07 14.24
CA PRO A 373 31.71 1.44 15.25
C PRO A 373 30.96 0.65 16.32
N SER A 374 31.58 -0.45 16.74
CA SER A 374 31.05 -1.41 17.70
C SER A 374 30.66 -0.77 19.04
N TYR A 375 29.41 -0.96 19.45
CA TYR A 375 29.03 -0.93 20.86
C TYR A 375 28.47 -2.30 21.25
N VAL A 376 29.11 -2.92 22.25
CA VAL A 376 28.69 -4.20 22.79
C VAL A 376 27.35 -4.02 23.50
N ILE A 377 26.29 -4.66 22.99
CA ILE A 377 25.08 -4.87 23.77
C ILE A 377 25.34 -6.06 24.68
N GLY A 378 25.49 -5.79 25.98
CA GLY A 378 25.65 -6.83 26.99
C GLY A 378 24.40 -7.71 27.07
N THR A 379 24.62 -9.00 27.35
CA THR A 379 23.54 -9.99 27.56
C THR A 379 22.80 -9.73 28.87
N ASN A 380 21.84 -8.81 28.85
CA ASN A 380 20.66 -8.76 29.72
C ASN A 380 19.76 -7.58 29.30
N VAL A 381 18.65 -7.89 28.63
CA VAL A 381 17.55 -6.95 28.38
C VAL A 381 16.26 -7.64 28.84
N PRO A 382 15.51 -7.10 29.81
CA PRO A 382 14.21 -7.66 30.21
C PRO A 382 13.19 -7.62 29.07
N GLU A 383 12.08 -8.35 29.20
CA GLU A 383 11.00 -8.44 28.18
C GLU A 383 10.26 -7.12 27.88
N HIS A 384 10.72 -5.98 28.42
CA HIS A 384 10.22 -4.64 28.16
C HIS A 384 11.40 -3.67 27.89
N SER A 385 11.59 -3.20 26.65
CA SER A 385 12.28 -1.91 26.32
C SER A 385 12.47 -1.57 24.82
N VAL A 386 11.68 -2.12 23.89
CA VAL A 386 11.56 -1.47 22.56
C VAL A 386 10.51 -0.37 22.66
N SER A 387 10.92 0.87 22.45
CA SER A 387 10.05 2.05 22.53
C SER A 387 10.18 2.92 21.28
N LEU A 388 9.04 3.38 20.76
CA LEU A 388 8.93 4.26 19.60
C LEU A 388 8.40 5.63 20.02
N VAL A 389 8.88 6.68 19.38
CA VAL A 389 8.40 8.07 19.58
C VAL A 389 7.69 8.52 18.30
N ARG A 390 6.41 8.85 18.42
CA ARG A 390 5.62 9.54 17.40
C ARG A 390 5.92 11.04 17.46
N ILE A 391 6.24 11.63 16.32
CA ILE A 391 6.51 13.05 16.15
C ILE A 391 5.36 13.60 15.33
N LEU A 392 4.44 14.33 15.97
CA LEU A 392 3.19 14.78 15.35
C LEU A 392 3.26 16.24 14.91
N TRP A 393 2.55 16.57 13.84
CA TRP A 393 2.26 17.94 13.44
C TRP A 393 0.82 18.04 12.89
N ALA A 394 0.30 19.26 12.83
CA ALA A 394 -0.90 19.58 12.05
C ALA A 394 -0.50 20.26 10.74
N ASP A 395 -1.14 19.91 9.63
CA ASP A 395 -0.98 20.61 8.34
C ASP A 395 -1.99 21.77 8.17
N ALA A 396 -1.93 22.50 7.05
CA ALA A 396 -2.86 23.59 6.76
C ALA A 396 -4.32 23.14 6.61
N SER A 397 -4.56 21.87 6.31
CA SER A 397 -5.90 21.28 6.23
C SER A 397 -6.48 20.88 7.60
N GLY A 398 -5.68 21.03 8.67
CA GLY A 398 -6.02 20.64 10.04
C GLY A 398 -5.88 19.15 10.31
N GLN A 399 -5.29 18.38 9.39
CA GLN A 399 -5.06 16.95 9.58
C GLN A 399 -3.85 16.70 10.49
N HIS A 400 -4.02 15.79 11.43
CA HIS A 400 -2.92 15.30 12.26
C HIS A 400 -2.08 14.31 11.47
N ARG A 401 -0.77 14.55 11.38
CA ARG A 401 0.17 13.65 10.71
C ARG A 401 1.35 13.37 11.63
N CYS A 402 2.02 12.24 11.42
CA CYS A 402 3.17 11.88 12.24
C CYS A 402 4.29 11.18 11.47
N ARG A 403 5.51 11.25 12.03
CA ARG A 403 6.64 10.36 11.69
C ARG A 403 7.05 9.63 12.96
N VAL A 404 7.27 8.32 12.87
CA VAL A 404 7.61 7.46 14.01
C VAL A 404 9.09 7.08 13.94
N VAL A 405 9.80 7.17 15.06
CA VAL A 405 11.23 6.79 15.16
C VAL A 405 11.50 5.96 16.40
N PRO A 406 12.50 5.06 16.40
CA PRO A 406 12.95 4.38 17.63
C PRO A 406 13.46 5.39 18.67
N LYS A 407 13.13 5.21 19.95
CA LYS A 407 13.51 6.10 21.07
C LYS A 407 15.02 6.37 21.15
N LYS A 408 15.86 5.40 20.76
CA LYS A 408 17.32 5.61 20.60
C LYS A 408 17.63 6.69 19.56
N ARG A 409 17.15 6.54 18.31
CA ARG A 409 17.31 7.57 17.26
C ARG A 409 16.69 8.91 17.67
N PHE A 410 15.58 8.87 18.40
CA PHE A 410 14.97 10.08 18.94
C PHE A 410 15.93 10.86 19.84
N ASN A 411 16.47 10.18 20.86
CA ASN A 411 17.40 10.75 21.84
C ASN A 411 18.74 11.19 21.21
N ASP A 412 19.32 10.34 20.35
CA ASP A 412 20.65 10.53 19.79
C ASP A 412 20.69 11.67 18.75
N VAL A 413 19.64 11.78 17.92
CA VAL A 413 19.62 12.65 16.73
C VAL A 413 18.43 13.61 16.71
N VAL A 414 17.19 13.11 16.83
CA VAL A 414 15.99 13.92 16.52
C VAL A 414 15.76 15.06 17.51
N ARG A 415 16.03 14.86 18.81
CA ARG A 415 15.97 15.93 19.83
C ARG A 415 16.80 17.18 19.47
N LYS A 416 17.82 17.04 18.62
CA LYS A 416 18.77 18.11 18.25
C LYS A 416 18.59 18.60 16.80
N ASN A 417 18.32 17.68 15.88
CA ASN A 417 18.35 17.94 14.44
C ASN A 417 16.97 17.85 13.77
N GLY A 418 15.94 17.43 14.52
CA GLY A 418 14.61 17.16 14.01
C GLY A 418 14.52 15.94 13.09
N VAL A 419 13.38 15.80 12.40
CA VAL A 419 13.19 14.87 11.27
C VAL A 419 12.88 15.68 10.01
N GLY A 420 13.53 15.33 8.89
CA GLY A 420 13.25 15.92 7.58
C GLY A 420 11.82 15.68 7.11
N LEU A 421 11.21 16.68 6.46
CA LEU A 421 9.89 16.62 5.82
C LEU A 421 9.86 17.60 4.64
N THR A 422 9.16 17.27 3.55
CA THR A 422 9.11 18.10 2.33
C THR A 422 8.14 19.27 2.46
N PHE A 423 8.39 20.38 1.77
CA PHE A 423 7.52 21.58 1.83
C PHE A 423 6.06 21.30 1.44
N ALA A 424 5.83 20.41 0.47
CA ALA A 424 4.50 19.92 0.11
C ALA A 424 3.62 19.47 1.28
N CYS A 425 4.19 19.07 2.42
CA CYS A 425 3.41 18.60 3.57
C CYS A 425 2.43 19.64 4.13
N MET A 426 2.67 20.93 3.89
CA MET A 426 1.79 22.02 4.31
C MET A 426 0.77 22.42 3.24
N ALA A 427 0.95 21.99 1.99
CA ALA A 427 -0.05 22.17 0.93
C ALA A 427 -0.97 20.95 0.74
N MET A 428 -0.70 19.82 1.41
CA MET A 428 -1.54 18.63 1.29
C MET A 428 -3.00 18.93 1.65
N SER A 429 -3.91 18.63 0.73
CA SER A 429 -5.34 18.91 0.93
C SER A 429 -5.99 17.93 1.93
N SER A 430 -7.19 18.26 2.40
CA SER A 430 -8.02 17.35 3.21
C SER A 430 -8.73 16.26 2.40
N ALA A 431 -8.69 16.30 1.06
CA ALA A 431 -9.50 15.47 0.16
C ALA A 431 -8.68 14.49 -0.70
N VAL A 432 -7.45 14.88 -1.08
CA VAL A 432 -6.46 14.06 -1.78
C VAL A 432 -5.09 14.19 -1.12
N ASP A 433 -4.34 13.10 -1.05
CA ASP A 433 -3.00 13.05 -0.44
C ASP A 433 -1.93 13.57 -1.41
N GLY A 434 -2.06 14.85 -1.76
CA GLY A 434 -1.19 15.60 -2.66
C GLY A 434 -1.32 17.11 -2.40
N PRO A 435 -0.31 17.90 -2.77
CA PRO A 435 -0.34 19.35 -2.58
C PRO A 435 -1.44 19.99 -3.45
N ALA A 436 -2.16 20.97 -2.90
CA ALA A 436 -3.10 21.76 -3.67
C ALA A 436 -2.38 22.64 -4.71
N ASP A 437 -3.05 22.86 -5.84
CA ASP A 437 -2.57 23.71 -6.94
C ASP A 437 -2.25 25.14 -6.49
N GLU A 438 -1.39 25.83 -7.24
CA GLU A 438 -0.98 27.24 -7.03
C GLU A 438 -0.31 27.57 -5.68
N THR A 439 -0.22 26.63 -4.73
CA THR A 439 0.39 26.83 -3.41
C THR A 439 1.90 27.11 -3.43
N ASN A 440 2.61 26.78 -4.51
CA ASN A 440 4.07 26.81 -4.67
C ASN A 440 4.86 25.90 -3.70
N LEU A 441 4.21 25.20 -2.77
CA LEU A 441 4.83 24.25 -1.85
C LEU A 441 4.89 22.85 -2.49
N THR A 442 5.95 22.59 -3.24
CA THR A 442 6.13 21.33 -3.99
C THR A 442 6.92 20.29 -3.20
N GLY A 443 7.18 19.11 -3.79
CA GLY A 443 8.11 18.12 -3.24
C GLY A 443 9.57 18.62 -3.13
N THR A 444 9.90 19.76 -3.75
CA THR A 444 11.24 20.37 -3.69
C THR A 444 11.37 21.23 -2.43
N GLY A 445 12.37 20.92 -1.60
CA GLY A 445 12.68 21.64 -0.35
C GLY A 445 12.33 20.82 0.89
N GLU A 446 13.08 21.05 1.97
CA GLU A 446 13.02 20.26 3.20
C GLU A 446 12.96 21.17 4.43
N ILE A 447 11.97 20.96 5.31
CA ILE A 447 11.93 21.45 6.69
C ILE A 447 12.40 20.37 7.68
N ARG A 448 12.73 20.80 8.89
CA ARG A 448 12.91 19.97 10.09
C ARG A 448 11.69 20.07 10.98
N LEU A 449 11.07 18.92 11.28
CA LEU A 449 10.18 18.73 12.42
C LEU A 449 11.03 18.71 13.69
N MET A 450 11.04 19.81 14.45
CA MET A 450 11.75 19.93 15.73
C MET A 450 10.80 19.55 16.87
N PRO A 451 11.08 18.49 17.66
CA PRO A 451 10.16 18.05 18.70
C PRO A 451 10.15 19.01 19.91
N ASP A 452 8.98 19.51 20.26
CA ASP A 452 8.75 20.33 21.45
C ASP A 452 8.66 19.43 22.68
N LEU A 453 9.78 19.28 23.39
CA LEU A 453 9.89 18.36 24.52
C LEU A 453 8.96 18.70 25.71
N SER A 454 8.36 19.89 25.76
CA SER A 454 7.32 20.20 26.77
C SER A 454 6.01 19.44 26.53
N THR A 455 5.78 19.03 25.28
CA THR A 455 4.62 18.25 24.84
C THR A 455 4.85 16.74 24.84
N TRP A 456 6.01 16.26 25.32
CA TRP A 456 6.27 14.83 25.45
C TRP A 456 5.24 14.18 26.37
N ARG A 457 4.57 13.13 25.90
CA ARG A 457 3.68 12.27 26.71
C ARG A 457 3.92 10.79 26.36
N GLU A 458 3.74 9.90 27.34
CA GLU A 458 3.58 8.47 27.08
C GLU A 458 2.19 8.21 26.49
N ILE A 459 2.00 7.18 25.65
CA ILE A 459 0.71 6.90 25.01
C ILE A 459 -0.11 5.92 25.88
N PRO A 460 -1.21 6.35 26.56
CA PRO A 460 -1.91 5.55 27.57
C PRO A 460 -2.49 4.24 27.01
N TRP A 461 -3.03 4.29 25.79
CA TRP A 461 -3.59 3.15 25.08
C TRP A 461 -2.53 2.25 24.41
N LYS A 462 -1.24 2.62 24.41
CA LYS A 462 -0.18 1.85 23.76
C LYS A 462 1.18 2.02 24.46
N LYS A 463 1.32 1.33 25.60
CA LYS A 463 2.46 1.39 26.57
C LYS A 463 3.89 1.18 26.04
N GLN A 464 4.08 0.92 24.75
CA GLN A 464 5.41 0.83 24.11
C GLN A 464 5.72 2.05 23.23
N GLU A 465 4.80 3.03 23.14
CA GLU A 465 4.94 4.21 22.31
C GLU A 465 4.78 5.51 23.13
N GLU A 466 5.48 6.54 22.68
CA GLU A 466 5.43 7.90 23.21
C GLU A 466 5.04 8.85 22.08
N MET A 467 4.57 10.05 22.43
CA MET A 467 4.25 11.11 21.48
C MET A 467 4.82 12.45 21.90
N VAL A 468 5.16 13.26 20.90
CA VAL A 468 5.62 14.63 21.05
C VAL A 468 5.13 15.45 19.85
N LEU A 469 4.66 16.67 20.08
CA LEU A 469 4.33 17.60 19.00
C LEU A 469 5.63 18.22 18.46
N ALA A 470 5.63 18.58 17.18
CA ALA A 470 6.78 19.18 16.53
C ALA A 470 6.44 20.51 15.86
N ASP A 471 7.42 21.41 15.92
CA ASP A 471 7.41 22.68 15.22
C ASP A 471 8.15 22.55 13.89
N MET A 472 7.74 23.33 12.89
CA MET A 472 8.34 23.29 11.55
C MET A 472 9.41 24.37 11.45
N HIS A 473 10.61 23.96 11.06
CA HIS A 473 11.79 24.81 10.95
C HIS A 473 12.43 24.66 9.57
N LEU A 474 12.96 25.72 8.98
CA LEU A 474 13.81 25.61 7.78
C LEU A 474 15.12 24.88 8.11
N LYS A 475 15.72 25.19 9.27
CA LYS A 475 16.93 24.58 9.83
C LYS A 475 16.78 24.49 11.35
N PRO A 476 17.47 23.59 12.08
CA PRO A 476 17.30 23.48 13.53
C PRO A 476 17.52 24.84 14.24
N GLY A 477 16.48 25.35 14.91
CA GLY A 477 16.45 26.68 15.55
C GLY A 477 15.89 27.83 14.70
N ASP A 478 15.71 27.64 13.39
CA ASP A 478 15.24 28.63 12.41
C ASP A 478 13.78 28.30 12.00
N ALA A 479 12.81 28.94 12.64
CA ALA A 479 11.39 28.57 12.53
C ALA A 479 10.78 28.96 11.18
N TRP A 480 9.99 28.06 10.58
CA TRP A 480 9.34 28.30 9.29
C TRP A 480 8.09 29.16 9.47
N GLU A 481 7.85 30.10 8.55
CA GLU A 481 6.74 31.05 8.63
C GLU A 481 5.36 30.37 8.68
N TYR A 482 5.21 29.29 7.89
CA TYR A 482 4.01 28.45 7.77
C TYR A 482 3.75 27.56 9.01
N CYS A 483 4.63 27.52 10.02
CA CYS A 483 4.40 26.71 11.21
C CYS A 483 3.21 27.25 12.04
N PRO A 484 2.08 26.51 12.18
CA PRO A 484 0.88 27.05 12.83
C PRO A 484 1.07 27.24 14.35
N ARG A 485 1.76 26.32 15.03
CA ARG A 485 2.11 26.43 16.46
C ARG A 485 2.96 27.67 16.72
N GLU A 486 3.93 27.95 15.86
CA GLU A 486 4.79 29.12 16.00
C GLU A 486 4.08 30.43 15.59
N ALA A 487 3.16 30.41 14.64
CA ALA A 487 2.30 31.57 14.37
C ALA A 487 1.46 31.97 15.61
N LEU A 488 0.86 30.99 16.30
CA LEU A 488 0.13 31.21 17.55
C LEU A 488 1.03 31.73 18.68
N ARG A 489 2.25 31.19 18.82
CA ARG A 489 3.25 31.69 19.77
C ARG A 489 3.68 33.13 19.46
N ARG A 490 3.93 33.49 18.19
CA ARG A 490 4.26 34.86 17.77
C ARG A 490 3.17 35.86 18.20
N VAL A 491 1.90 35.58 17.90
CA VAL A 491 0.76 36.44 18.30
C VAL A 491 0.60 36.50 19.82
N SER A 492 0.71 35.35 20.51
CA SER A 492 0.65 35.30 21.98
C SER A 492 1.78 36.10 22.64
N LYS A 493 2.96 36.16 22.00
CA LYS A 493 4.09 36.97 22.46
C LYS A 493 3.84 38.47 22.26
N VAL A 494 3.30 38.89 21.11
CA VAL A 494 2.94 40.31 20.87
C VAL A 494 1.93 40.80 21.92
N LEU A 495 0.87 40.03 22.18
CA LEU A 495 -0.11 40.36 23.24
C LEU A 495 0.54 40.52 24.62
N LYS A 496 1.53 39.70 24.95
CA LYS A 496 2.24 39.76 26.23
C LYS A 496 3.24 40.92 26.29
N ASP A 497 4.09 41.07 25.29
CA ASP A 497 5.24 41.97 25.33
C ASP A 497 4.83 43.44 25.09
N GLU A 498 3.81 43.69 24.25
CA GLU A 498 3.33 45.05 23.94
C GLU A 498 2.16 45.50 24.83
N PHE A 499 1.22 44.60 25.16
CA PHE A 499 -0.02 44.96 25.87
C PHE A 499 -0.05 44.47 27.33
N ASN A 500 0.88 43.62 27.76
CA ASN A 500 0.82 42.84 29.01
C ASN A 500 -0.54 42.13 29.16
N LEU A 501 -0.95 41.41 28.11
CA LEU A 501 -2.13 40.56 28.07
C LEU A 501 -1.73 39.11 27.81
N GLN A 502 -2.24 38.19 28.63
CA GLN A 502 -2.12 36.75 28.41
C GLN A 502 -3.45 36.23 27.84
N PRO A 503 -3.46 35.69 26.61
CA PRO A 503 -4.65 35.06 26.05
C PRO A 503 -4.81 33.65 26.65
N LEU A 504 -5.99 33.40 27.22
CA LEU A 504 -6.43 32.09 27.68
C LEU A 504 -7.61 31.60 26.83
N ALA A 505 -7.75 30.28 26.73
CA ALA A 505 -8.79 29.62 25.96
C ALA A 505 -9.25 28.33 26.65
N LEU A 506 -10.53 28.02 26.42
CA LEU A 506 -11.11 26.69 26.56
C LEU A 506 -11.73 26.32 25.21
N VAL A 507 -11.66 25.04 24.87
CA VAL A 507 -12.19 24.51 23.61
C VAL A 507 -13.20 23.44 23.93
N ASN A 508 -14.43 23.66 23.45
CA ASN A 508 -15.43 22.63 23.32
C ASN A 508 -15.40 22.11 21.88
N TYR A 509 -15.71 20.84 21.70
CA TYR A 509 -15.86 20.25 20.39
C TYR A 509 -16.90 19.14 20.43
N ASN A 510 -17.55 18.93 19.29
CA ASN A 510 -18.65 17.99 19.15
C ASN A 510 -18.16 16.84 18.23
N GLU A 511 -18.35 15.61 18.67
CA GLU A 511 -17.90 14.39 18.01
C GLU A 511 -19.10 13.56 17.59
N PHE A 512 -19.03 12.92 16.43
CA PHE A 512 -19.94 11.81 16.10
C PHE A 512 -19.20 10.49 16.29
N PHE A 513 -19.90 9.49 16.83
CA PHE A 513 -19.42 8.11 16.95
C PHE A 513 -20.27 7.15 16.11
N PRO A 514 -20.17 7.19 14.76
CA PRO A 514 -20.72 6.13 13.92
C PRO A 514 -20.03 4.78 14.20
N LEU A 515 -20.85 3.76 14.35
CA LEU A 515 -20.50 2.35 14.50
C LEU A 515 -20.54 1.69 13.12
N LYS A 516 -19.53 0.88 12.80
CA LYS A 516 -19.48 0.12 11.53
C LYS A 516 -20.41 -1.09 11.63
N THR A 517 -21.59 -1.02 11.00
CA THR A 517 -22.49 -2.18 10.88
C THR A 517 -22.32 -2.85 9.52
N CYS A 518 -22.64 -4.14 9.44
CA CYS A 518 -22.83 -4.82 8.17
C CYS A 518 -24.29 -5.27 8.06
N ARG A 519 -25.00 -4.80 7.04
CA ARG A 519 -26.38 -5.18 6.73
C ARG A 519 -26.45 -5.65 5.29
N GLU A 520 -27.02 -6.84 5.07
CA GLU A 520 -27.20 -7.44 3.74
C GLU A 520 -25.91 -7.49 2.88
N GLY A 521 -24.74 -7.61 3.52
CA GLY A 521 -23.44 -7.63 2.83
C GLY A 521 -22.89 -6.26 2.43
N LYS A 522 -23.49 -5.16 2.92
CA LYS A 522 -22.98 -3.79 2.78
C LYS A 522 -22.50 -3.26 4.13
N GLU A 523 -21.41 -2.51 4.08
CA GLU A 523 -20.94 -1.73 5.23
C GLU A 523 -21.77 -0.45 5.36
N GLU A 524 -22.46 -0.29 6.49
CA GLU A 524 -23.28 0.87 6.81
C GLU A 524 -22.80 1.50 8.12
N TRP A 525 -22.43 2.78 8.07
CA TRP A 525 -22.01 3.56 9.24
C TRP A 525 -23.26 4.15 9.92
N VAL A 526 -23.66 3.53 11.03
CA VAL A 526 -24.89 3.87 11.77
C VAL A 526 -24.51 4.55 13.08
N PRO A 527 -25.19 5.64 13.50
CA PRO A 527 -24.97 6.22 14.83
C PRO A 527 -25.03 5.18 15.95
N ILE A 528 -24.15 5.30 16.96
CA ILE A 528 -24.15 4.41 18.13
C ILE A 528 -25.48 4.46 18.91
N ASP A 529 -26.16 5.60 18.90
CA ASP A 529 -27.46 5.82 19.50
C ASP A 529 -28.27 6.89 18.75
N SER A 530 -29.51 7.12 19.20
CA SER A 530 -30.44 8.13 18.68
C SER A 530 -31.24 8.76 19.83
N LYS A 531 -30.58 9.06 20.96
CA LYS A 531 -31.23 9.58 22.17
C LYS A 531 -31.33 11.11 22.13
N PRO A 532 -32.26 11.72 22.89
CA PRO A 532 -32.36 13.18 22.96
C PRO A 532 -31.14 13.84 23.62
N TYR A 533 -30.87 15.09 23.21
CA TYR A 533 -29.95 16.04 23.83
C TYR A 533 -30.00 15.99 25.37
N CYS A 534 -28.83 15.94 26.00
CA CYS A 534 -28.61 15.86 27.45
C CYS A 534 -29.35 14.72 28.18
N SER A 535 -29.84 13.70 27.48
CA SER A 535 -30.49 12.55 28.14
C SER A 535 -29.46 11.62 28.81
N SER A 536 -29.77 11.18 30.03
CA SER A 536 -28.91 10.20 30.75
C SER A 536 -28.73 8.92 29.94
N SER A 537 -29.80 8.45 29.27
CA SER A 537 -29.74 7.26 28.42
C SER A 537 -28.87 7.38 27.18
N GLY A 538 -28.53 8.60 26.74
CA GLY A 538 -27.52 8.85 25.70
C GLY A 538 -26.12 8.71 26.30
N PHE A 539 -25.86 9.37 27.42
CA PHE A 539 -24.60 9.22 28.16
C PHE A 539 -24.31 7.76 28.55
N ASP A 540 -25.31 7.03 29.03
CA ASP A 540 -25.18 5.61 29.41
C ASP A 540 -24.65 4.75 28.26
N ALA A 541 -25.03 5.06 27.01
CA ALA A 541 -24.65 4.31 25.80
C ALA A 541 -23.14 4.37 25.48
N ILE A 542 -22.46 5.44 25.88
CA ILE A 542 -20.99 5.59 25.74
C ILE A 542 -20.24 5.58 27.08
N SER A 543 -20.92 5.33 28.20
CA SER A 543 -20.38 5.52 29.55
C SER A 543 -19.03 4.81 29.80
N THR A 544 -18.85 3.59 29.27
CA THR A 544 -17.59 2.82 29.31
C THR A 544 -16.49 3.41 28.42
N LEU A 545 -16.84 3.81 27.19
CA LEU A 545 -15.94 4.46 26.24
C LEU A 545 -15.42 5.79 26.82
N PHE A 546 -16.31 6.60 27.38
CA PHE A 546 -15.97 7.88 27.99
C PHE A 546 -15.09 7.73 29.23
N GLN A 547 -15.33 6.73 30.09
CA GLN A 547 -14.46 6.45 31.23
C GLN A 547 -13.01 6.15 30.80
N GLU A 548 -12.81 5.40 29.71
CA GLU A 548 -11.48 5.17 29.16
C GLU A 548 -10.86 6.45 28.56
N ILE A 549 -11.65 7.24 27.83
CA ILE A 549 -11.21 8.52 27.26
C ILE A 549 -10.75 9.48 28.36
N VAL A 550 -11.57 9.71 29.40
CA VAL A 550 -11.24 10.59 30.53
C VAL A 550 -10.03 10.08 31.31
N ALA A 551 -9.91 8.77 31.52
CA ALA A 551 -8.72 8.20 32.17
C ALA A 551 -7.44 8.46 31.35
N ALA A 552 -7.51 8.32 30.02
CA ALA A 552 -6.39 8.63 29.12
C ALA A 552 -6.07 10.13 29.11
N LEU A 553 -7.07 11.02 28.95
CA LEU A 553 -6.89 12.47 28.95
C LEU A 553 -6.26 12.98 30.25
N ASN A 554 -6.75 12.53 31.40
CA ASN A 554 -6.18 12.87 32.70
C ASN A 554 -4.71 12.42 32.81
N SER A 555 -4.35 11.24 32.30
CA SER A 555 -2.95 10.77 32.28
C SER A 555 -2.03 11.58 31.34
N LEU A 556 -2.60 12.31 30.37
CA LEU A 556 -1.88 13.29 29.53
C LEU A 556 -1.80 14.68 30.17
N ASN A 557 -2.46 14.89 31.32
CA ASN A 557 -2.71 16.19 31.97
C ASN A 557 -3.66 17.11 31.16
N VAL A 558 -4.61 16.51 30.44
CA VAL A 558 -5.74 17.23 29.82
C VAL A 558 -6.97 17.04 30.69
N ALA A 559 -7.43 18.12 31.33
CA ALA A 559 -8.66 18.11 32.12
C ALA A 559 -9.90 18.13 31.22
N VAL A 560 -10.96 17.43 31.65
CA VAL A 560 -12.30 17.45 31.05
C VAL A 560 -13.27 18.01 32.08
N GLU A 561 -13.96 19.10 31.73
CA GLU A 561 -14.89 19.80 32.62
C GLU A 561 -16.32 19.24 32.51
N GLN A 562 -16.74 18.87 31.29
CA GLN A 562 -18.09 18.41 30.97
C GLN A 562 -18.09 17.48 29.76
N MET A 563 -19.03 16.53 29.74
CA MET A 563 -19.48 15.85 28.53
C MET A 563 -20.99 15.60 28.61
N HIS A 564 -21.69 15.67 27.48
CA HIS A 564 -23.11 15.33 27.37
C HIS A 564 -23.45 14.77 25.98
N ALA A 565 -24.56 14.05 25.88
CA ALA A 565 -25.16 13.66 24.60
C ALA A 565 -25.72 14.90 23.90
N GLU A 566 -25.37 15.09 22.64
CA GLU A 566 -25.77 16.24 21.84
C GLU A 566 -27.10 16.02 21.11
N ALA A 567 -27.51 17.01 20.30
CA ALA A 567 -28.80 16.97 19.61
C ALA A 567 -28.84 16.04 18.38
N GLY A 568 -27.70 15.76 17.72
CA GLY A 568 -27.60 14.84 16.59
C GLY A 568 -27.41 13.37 17.00
N ASN A 569 -27.70 12.43 16.10
CA ASN A 569 -27.64 11.00 16.43
C ASN A 569 -26.20 10.53 16.62
N GLY A 570 -25.89 9.86 17.74
CA GLY A 570 -24.53 9.44 18.07
C GLY A 570 -23.56 10.61 18.27
N GLN A 571 -24.09 11.82 18.52
CA GLN A 571 -23.31 13.04 18.72
C GLN A 571 -23.10 13.30 20.21
N TYR A 572 -21.91 13.74 20.58
CA TYR A 572 -21.57 14.12 21.96
C TYR A 572 -20.64 15.34 21.95
N GLU A 573 -20.82 16.26 22.92
CA GLU A 573 -19.90 17.38 23.15
C GLU A 573 -19.01 17.10 24.36
N MET A 574 -17.74 17.51 24.30
CA MET A 574 -16.82 17.50 25.43
C MET A 574 -16.13 18.86 25.59
N ALA A 575 -16.09 19.36 26.83
CA ALA A 575 -15.44 20.60 27.22
C ALA A 575 -14.10 20.34 27.91
N LEU A 576 -13.02 20.96 27.43
CA LEU A 576 -11.68 20.81 28.01
C LEU A 576 -11.35 21.93 29.01
N GLY A 577 -10.47 21.66 29.97
CA GLY A 577 -10.12 22.63 31.01
C GLY A 577 -9.45 23.92 30.52
N TYR A 578 -9.70 25.01 31.25
CA TYR A 578 -9.25 26.37 30.89
C TYR A 578 -7.71 26.52 30.98
N THR A 579 -7.05 26.96 29.90
CA THR A 579 -5.58 27.07 29.85
C THR A 579 -5.09 28.16 28.88
N ALA A 580 -3.77 28.35 28.76
CA ALA A 580 -3.20 29.30 27.78
C ALA A 580 -3.39 28.80 26.34
N CYS A 581 -3.64 29.70 25.38
CA CYS A 581 -4.07 29.32 24.02
C CYS A 581 -3.16 28.31 23.32
N THR A 582 -1.83 28.37 23.53
CA THR A 582 -0.89 27.38 22.98
C THR A 582 -1.14 25.98 23.52
N TYR A 583 -1.35 25.84 24.84
CA TYR A 583 -1.69 24.57 25.46
C TYR A 583 -3.12 24.12 25.13
N ALA A 584 -4.06 25.05 24.92
CA ALA A 584 -5.41 24.70 24.49
C ALA A 584 -5.42 24.08 23.09
N ALA A 585 -4.61 24.61 22.16
CA ALA A 585 -4.42 24.06 20.82
C ALA A 585 -3.70 22.69 20.86
N ASP A 586 -2.62 22.57 21.64
CA ASP A 586 -1.90 21.30 21.81
C ASP A 586 -2.79 20.23 22.48
N ASN A 587 -3.58 20.61 23.48
CA ASN A 587 -4.55 19.72 24.14
C ASN A 587 -5.62 19.25 23.15
N LEU A 588 -6.18 20.12 22.30
CA LEU A 588 -7.12 19.71 21.26
C LEU A 588 -6.52 18.66 20.31
N ILE A 589 -5.24 18.79 19.96
CA ILE A 589 -4.54 17.79 19.14
C ILE A 589 -4.49 16.45 19.89
N PHE A 590 -3.98 16.44 21.13
CA PHE A 590 -3.92 15.22 21.93
C PHE A 590 -5.28 14.57 22.14
N THR A 591 -6.32 15.36 22.40
CA THR A 591 -7.65 14.86 22.69
C THR A 591 -8.26 14.11 21.51
N ARG A 592 -8.14 14.64 20.29
CA ARG A 592 -8.62 13.93 19.09
C ARG A 592 -7.84 12.64 18.82
N GLU A 593 -6.53 12.60 19.13
CA GLU A 593 -5.76 11.35 19.08
C GLU A 593 -6.27 10.32 20.10
N VAL A 594 -6.57 10.75 21.33
CA VAL A 594 -7.11 9.90 22.40
C VAL A 594 -8.46 9.31 21.98
N VAL A 595 -9.40 10.16 21.55
CA VAL A 595 -10.74 9.72 21.18
C VAL A 595 -10.70 8.81 19.96
N ARG A 596 -9.95 9.16 18.90
CA ARG A 596 -9.78 8.27 17.74
C ARG A 596 -9.19 6.92 18.15
N ALA A 597 -8.17 6.89 18.99
CA ALA A 597 -7.55 5.65 19.40
C ALA A 597 -8.48 4.75 20.23
N ILE A 598 -9.25 5.33 21.14
CA ILE A 598 -10.14 4.59 22.03
C ILE A 598 -11.43 4.20 21.32
N ALA A 599 -12.00 5.05 20.47
CA ALA A 599 -13.10 4.67 19.58
C ALA A 599 -12.74 3.45 18.72
N ASN A 600 -11.58 3.48 18.04
CA ASN A 600 -11.11 2.33 17.25
C ASN A 600 -10.89 1.06 18.10
N LYS A 601 -10.42 1.19 19.35
CA LYS A 601 -10.29 0.06 20.29
C LYS A 601 -11.65 -0.62 20.59
N HIS A 602 -12.75 0.13 20.58
CA HIS A 602 -14.12 -0.36 20.78
C HIS A 602 -14.89 -0.61 19.46
N GLY A 603 -14.20 -0.61 18.31
CA GLY A 603 -14.83 -0.86 16.99
C GLY A 603 -15.62 0.32 16.41
N LEU A 604 -15.45 1.52 16.96
CA LEU A 604 -16.14 2.75 16.57
C LEU A 604 -15.22 3.66 15.74
N LEU A 605 -15.81 4.43 14.82
CA LEU A 605 -15.12 5.52 14.13
C LEU A 605 -15.50 6.85 14.77
N ALA A 606 -14.61 7.45 15.57
CA ALA A 606 -14.80 8.83 15.99
C ALA A 606 -14.53 9.79 14.81
N THR A 607 -15.51 10.64 14.48
CA THR A 607 -15.40 11.60 13.38
C THR A 607 -15.74 13.03 13.79
N PHE A 608 -14.97 13.95 13.20
CA PHE A 608 -14.95 15.39 13.50
C PHE A 608 -15.40 16.22 12.29
N VAL A 609 -16.06 15.58 11.32
CA VAL A 609 -16.61 16.28 10.15
C VAL A 609 -17.71 17.24 10.60
N PRO A 610 -17.76 18.49 10.10
CA PRO A 610 -18.74 19.46 10.59
C PRO A 610 -20.21 19.10 10.34
N LYS A 611 -20.47 18.17 9.41
CA LYS A 611 -21.78 17.58 9.15
C LYS A 611 -21.57 16.15 8.68
N TYR A 612 -22.09 15.18 9.43
CA TYR A 612 -21.89 13.75 9.15
C TYR A 612 -22.92 13.23 8.13
N ALA A 613 -24.21 13.48 8.38
CA ALA A 613 -25.31 13.20 7.47
C ALA A 613 -25.99 14.50 7.01
N LEU A 614 -26.62 14.49 5.83
CA LEU A 614 -27.26 15.68 5.24
C LEU A 614 -28.53 16.10 5.98
N ASP A 615 -29.23 15.13 6.55
CA ASP A 615 -30.50 15.22 7.27
C ASP A 615 -30.35 15.35 8.81
N ASP A 616 -29.14 15.13 9.35
CA ASP A 616 -28.83 15.25 10.78
C ASP A 616 -28.19 16.62 11.15
N ILE A 617 -28.04 16.88 12.45
CA ILE A 617 -27.38 18.07 13.00
C ILE A 617 -25.87 18.03 12.71
N GLY A 618 -25.20 19.19 12.78
CA GLY A 618 -23.76 19.32 12.54
C GLY A 618 -22.93 19.44 13.82
N SER A 619 -21.63 19.17 13.72
CA SER A 619 -20.68 19.30 14.85
C SER A 619 -19.95 20.64 14.83
N GLY A 620 -20.10 21.37 15.93
CA GLY A 620 -19.34 22.56 16.24
C GLY A 620 -17.95 22.26 16.80
N SER A 621 -17.17 23.34 16.94
CA SER A 621 -16.09 23.40 17.94
C SER A 621 -15.98 24.85 18.37
N HIS A 622 -16.38 25.11 19.61
CA HIS A 622 -16.52 26.44 20.19
C HIS A 622 -15.26 26.80 20.97
N VAL A 623 -14.74 28.01 20.77
CA VAL A 623 -13.49 28.48 21.41
C VAL A 623 -13.80 29.65 22.34
N HIS A 624 -13.73 29.38 23.64
CA HIS A 624 -14.08 30.32 24.71
C HIS A 624 -12.83 31.12 25.12
N LEU A 625 -12.57 32.20 24.39
CA LEU A 625 -11.43 33.08 24.60
C LEU A 625 -11.66 34.08 25.75
N SER A 626 -10.62 34.35 26.53
CA SER A 626 -10.55 35.55 27.38
C SER A 626 -9.13 36.07 27.53
N LEU A 627 -8.99 37.39 27.69
CA LEU A 627 -7.71 38.05 27.89
C LEU A 627 -7.51 38.36 29.38
N TRP A 628 -6.31 38.09 29.89
CA TRP A 628 -5.97 38.24 31.31
C TRP A 628 -4.80 39.20 31.50
N LYS A 629 -4.88 40.02 32.55
CA LYS A 629 -3.83 40.97 32.95
C LYS A 629 -3.58 40.83 34.45
N ASN A 630 -2.33 40.58 34.83
CA ASN A 630 -1.91 40.43 36.23
C ASN A 630 -2.76 39.42 37.06
N GLY A 631 -3.32 38.39 36.42
CA GLY A 631 -4.18 37.40 37.10
C GLY A 631 -5.67 37.79 37.21
N GLN A 632 -6.14 38.79 36.47
CA GLN A 632 -7.56 39.15 36.35
C GLN A 632 -8.02 39.12 34.89
N ASN A 633 -9.25 38.65 34.65
CA ASN A 633 -9.90 38.68 33.33
C ASN A 633 -10.28 40.12 32.96
N VAL A 634 -9.79 40.63 31.82
CA VAL A 634 -10.03 42.02 31.40
C VAL A 634 -11.34 42.21 30.62
N PHE A 635 -12.06 41.14 30.26
CA PHE A 635 -13.36 41.24 29.57
C PHE A 635 -14.51 41.53 30.54
N GLN A 636 -14.37 41.19 31.82
CA GLN A 636 -15.39 41.49 32.83
C GLN A 636 -15.38 42.99 33.17
N ALA A 637 -16.55 43.64 33.20
CA ALA A 637 -16.64 45.02 33.66
C ALA A 637 -16.35 45.13 35.16
N SER A 638 -15.58 46.16 35.54
CA SER A 638 -15.27 46.50 36.94
C SER A 638 -16.40 47.24 37.66
N ASP A 639 -17.44 47.65 36.94
CA ASP A 639 -18.57 48.42 37.45
C ASP A 639 -19.91 47.92 36.89
N ALA A 640 -20.99 48.34 37.55
CA ALA A 640 -22.36 47.98 37.19
C ALA A 640 -22.98 48.90 36.11
N SER A 641 -22.18 49.72 35.41
CA SER A 641 -22.69 50.63 34.37
C SER A 641 -22.66 50.04 32.96
N SER A 642 -21.84 49.01 32.71
CA SER A 642 -21.85 48.30 31.43
C SER A 642 -23.18 47.56 31.21
N GLN A 643 -23.89 47.89 30.13
CA GLN A 643 -25.22 47.32 29.82
C GLN A 643 -25.21 45.78 29.68
N HIS A 644 -24.07 45.20 29.32
CA HIS A 644 -23.92 43.76 29.08
C HIS A 644 -22.97 43.04 30.05
N GLY A 645 -22.43 43.72 31.07
CA GLY A 645 -21.44 43.16 32.00
C GLY A 645 -20.00 43.04 31.44
N MET A 646 -19.78 43.55 30.24
CA MET A 646 -18.53 43.47 29.48
C MET A 646 -17.76 44.79 29.56
N SER A 647 -16.44 44.72 29.66
CA SER A 647 -15.56 45.90 29.69
C SER A 647 -15.38 46.52 28.29
N LYS A 648 -14.87 47.75 28.26
CA LYS A 648 -14.47 48.44 27.02
C LYS A 648 -13.48 47.62 26.17
N VAL A 649 -12.57 46.90 26.82
CA VAL A 649 -11.59 46.00 26.16
C VAL A 649 -12.26 44.76 25.58
N GLY A 650 -13.30 44.24 26.25
CA GLY A 650 -14.13 43.15 25.71
C GLY A 650 -14.94 43.60 24.49
N GLU A 651 -15.56 44.78 24.54
CA GLU A 651 -16.25 45.38 23.39
C GLU A 651 -15.33 45.57 22.18
N GLU A 652 -14.13 46.11 22.40
CA GLU A 652 -13.13 46.35 21.35
C GLU A 652 -12.58 45.04 20.75
N PHE A 653 -12.37 44.01 21.58
CA PHE A 653 -12.00 42.68 21.11
C PHE A 653 -13.10 42.05 20.24
N VAL A 654 -14.36 42.08 20.70
CA VAL A 654 -15.50 41.54 19.93
C VAL A 654 -15.70 42.32 18.63
N ALA A 655 -15.54 43.65 18.63
CA ALA A 655 -15.61 44.46 17.41
C ALA A 655 -14.55 44.04 16.37
N GLY A 656 -13.30 43.81 16.79
CA GLY A 656 -12.24 43.33 15.89
C GLY A 656 -12.51 41.91 15.35
N VAL A 657 -13.08 41.02 16.16
CA VAL A 657 -13.49 39.67 15.73
C VAL A 657 -14.63 39.74 14.70
N LEU A 658 -15.60 40.65 14.87
CA LEU A 658 -16.71 40.84 13.93
C LEU A 658 -16.26 41.45 12.60
N ASP A 659 -15.40 42.48 12.63
CA ASP A 659 -14.86 43.13 11.42
C ASP A 659 -14.06 42.13 10.56
N HIS A 660 -13.22 41.32 11.20
CA HIS A 660 -12.40 40.33 10.50
C HIS A 660 -13.10 38.97 10.30
N LEU A 661 -14.36 38.80 10.70
CA LEU A 661 -15.06 37.51 10.65
C LEU A 661 -15.05 36.84 9.26
N PRO A 662 -15.23 37.53 8.13
CA PRO A 662 -15.12 36.92 6.80
C PRO A 662 -13.74 36.32 6.51
N SER A 663 -12.67 36.90 7.07
CA SER A 663 -11.30 36.36 6.95
C SER A 663 -11.06 35.22 7.94
N ILE A 664 -11.60 35.32 9.16
CA ILE A 664 -11.52 34.27 10.19
C ILE A 664 -12.27 32.99 9.73
N LEU A 665 -13.36 33.12 8.98
CA LEU A 665 -14.10 31.99 8.43
C LEU A 665 -13.24 31.12 7.48
N ALA A 666 -12.30 31.69 6.73
CA ALA A 666 -11.41 30.90 5.87
C ALA A 666 -10.55 29.89 6.67
N PHE A 667 -10.19 30.22 7.91
CA PHE A 667 -9.37 29.37 8.79
C PHE A 667 -10.19 28.53 9.76
N THR A 668 -11.36 29.01 10.20
CA THR A 668 -12.24 28.28 11.14
C THR A 668 -13.27 27.39 10.42
N ALA A 669 -13.51 27.60 9.13
CA ALA A 669 -14.43 26.82 8.29
C ALA A 669 -13.82 26.30 6.95
N PRO A 670 -12.61 25.71 6.92
CA PRO A 670 -11.84 25.45 5.69
C PRO A 670 -12.36 24.32 4.79
N LEU A 671 -13.49 23.67 5.11
CA LEU A 671 -14.00 22.49 4.39
C LEU A 671 -15.29 22.80 3.62
N PRO A 672 -15.44 22.38 2.33
CA PRO A 672 -16.67 22.56 1.56
C PRO A 672 -17.93 22.05 2.27
N ASN A 673 -17.83 20.90 2.95
CA ASN A 673 -18.92 20.30 3.74
C ASN A 673 -19.41 21.21 4.89
N ARG A 674 -18.61 22.19 5.34
CA ARG A 674 -19.03 23.14 6.38
C ARG A 674 -19.93 24.26 5.85
N PHE A 675 -19.86 24.63 4.57
CA PHE A 675 -20.77 25.65 4.03
C PHE A 675 -22.24 25.19 4.09
N ILE A 676 -22.49 23.89 3.98
CA ILE A 676 -23.82 23.27 4.15
C ILE A 676 -24.40 23.54 5.56
N LEU A 677 -23.55 23.74 6.58
CA LEU A 677 -23.97 24.10 7.94
C LEU A 677 -24.57 25.51 8.01
N TYR A 678 -24.03 26.47 7.24
CA TYR A 678 -24.41 27.88 7.27
C TYR A 678 -25.64 28.19 6.38
N PHE A 679 -26.14 27.23 5.59
CA PHE A 679 -27.10 27.48 4.51
C PHE A 679 -28.54 27.82 4.97
N LEU A 680 -28.81 27.84 6.28
CA LEU A 680 -30.09 28.24 6.86
C LEU A 680 -29.89 29.33 7.92
N HIS A 681 -30.12 30.58 7.52
CA HIS A 681 -30.30 31.76 8.40
C HIS A 681 -29.13 32.19 9.30
N THR A 682 -27.86 31.94 8.94
CA THR A 682 -26.74 32.50 9.73
C THR A 682 -26.51 33.99 9.46
N CYS A 683 -26.52 34.80 10.52
CA CYS A 683 -26.28 36.25 10.51
C CYS A 683 -25.00 36.61 11.28
N VAL A 684 -24.39 37.76 10.97
CA VAL A 684 -23.24 38.29 11.73
C VAL A 684 -23.74 39.22 12.83
N PHE A 685 -23.66 38.75 14.07
CA PHE A 685 -24.00 39.52 15.28
C PHE A 685 -23.24 38.98 16.50
N ALA A 686 -23.27 39.72 17.61
CA ALA A 686 -22.87 39.23 18.92
C ALA A 686 -24.07 39.30 19.87
N ALA A 687 -24.28 38.27 20.67
CA ALA A 687 -25.36 38.17 21.65
C ALA A 687 -24.87 37.53 22.95
N ARG A 688 -25.62 37.77 24.03
CA ARG A 688 -25.32 37.23 25.36
C ARG A 688 -25.99 35.87 25.61
N ASP A 689 -27.18 35.69 25.05
CA ASP A 689 -28.09 34.57 25.37
C ASP A 689 -28.78 34.01 24.10
N ASN A 690 -28.11 34.05 22.94
CA ASN A 690 -28.63 33.51 21.66
C ASN A 690 -27.59 32.66 20.92
N ILE A 691 -28.06 31.62 20.22
CA ILE A 691 -27.26 30.61 19.50
C ILE A 691 -27.61 30.58 17.99
N THR A 692 -28.73 31.19 17.56
CA THR A 692 -29.18 31.26 16.15
C THR A 692 -28.91 32.61 15.51
#